data_AF-A0A8J5LAK9-F1
#
_entry.id   AF-A0A8J5LAK9-F1
#
_cell.length_a   1.000
_cell.length_b   1.000
_cell.length_c   1.000
_cell.angle_alpha   90.00
_cell.angle_beta   90.00
_cell.angle_gamma   90.00
#
_symmetry.space_group_name_H-M   'P 1'
#
loop_
_entity.id
_entity.type
_entity.pdbx_description
1 polymer ?
#
loop_
_entity_poly.entity_id
_entity_poly.type
_entity_poly.pdbx_seq_one_letter_code
_entity_poly.pdbx_strand_id
1 'polypeptide(L)'
;MKQRSFTLFSCGCRSSEFNLIILSLLLFLSLIQEHGCKAQQLDPGEVSALRVIASKLKKEWDFSVDPCSGSAGWVEPSTSKHILKGQNLTGVLPDEFANLTSLQVFTLDSNQLQGPIPASLGNLINLNLLHLSANNLTGPLPDSLGKLTNLIEFIIDGNPISGKIPSFIGNWTQLTRLDMQGTLMEGPFPPTFSNLASILQLRVSDLKGGLERFPDLQNMKLIQRLVLRNLSMTGHLPDFIAETPIKTLDVSFNNLSGPIPDSYQALIKSINYMYLTSNSISGKIPDWILESNKNLDLSYNQFSGLPVTSSCQQGNVNLFASYSSTRNNLNKSSISFLFSFIESHHVLGEITPALIKQECIKESCFFHKKKVTFIMIADCNIFINCGGNKVVVDGNVYEEDITRLGPSYFGDNGKWAYSSTGDFLDNRDEKYIATSTNSSLLHMDNPRLYMTARLSPLSLKYYGLCLHEGNYTVKLHFAEIMFPDDQTFPSVGQRIFDVSIQGQKVLRDYNIAKEANGTGKEKIEVFNDTHVNIDGTLEIHLQWGGKGTHAIPHASVYGPLISAISITPNFSPDLCIEASQHKLSTGAILGITAAACIVASLIVLLILLLSRRRKHDDELRGLELVTGYFSFKQIKAATKNFDIANKLGEGGFGPVYKGMLPDGTLIAVKKLSSKSKQGNREFVNEIGMISALEHPNLMKLYGCCIEGDQLLLIYEYMENNSLARALFGPEQFRLSLDWQTRCSICIGIARGLAYLHEESRLKIVHRDIKATNILLDKNFNAKISDFGLAKLDEEENSHISTRIAGTRGYMAPEYAMRGYLTDKADVYSFGVVMLETVSGICNTNYWQKKDFTFLLDWAYVLLEQGNLLELVDPALGSEYSKEEALQMLNLALACTNPTPTRRPTMSNVVSILEHKATMESLFVAWEPHNSMDFRSIVVPGNSVFLHSQASVKTVMAEESSLLSVASLHCTDNEFNLIIFYLLLFLSLIQEHGCQAQQLDPGEVRALRVIASKLEKNWNFSVDPCSTNAGWVETAPTTSEYIMSNLTCSCSSSMSLCHVTSIQLKGQNLTEFVVCLFNRDLPRNYLNGTIPSAWASLPLTKFTLESNQLQGPIPASLGNLINLNLLHLSANNLTGPLPDSLGKLTNLTEFVIDGNPISGKIPSFFGNWTKLVRLDIQGTLMEGPFPPTFSNLTSILQLRVSDLKGGLRSFPALQNMKMLHRL
;
A
#
# COMPACT_ATOMS: atom_id res chain seq x y z
N MET A 1 -7.17 -12.27 69.12
CA MET A 1 -7.98 -12.11 70.35
C MET A 1 -7.60 -10.80 71.01
N LYS A 2 -8.60 -9.91 71.20
CA LYS A 2 -8.81 -8.87 72.23
C LYS A 2 -7.65 -7.89 72.58
N GLN A 3 -7.83 -6.57 72.35
CA GLN A 3 -8.49 -5.56 73.23
C GLN A 3 -7.63 -5.22 74.47
N ARG A 4 -7.47 -3.99 74.98
CA ARG A 4 -8.06 -2.66 74.78
C ARG A 4 -7.43 -1.68 75.81
N SER A 5 -7.65 -0.38 75.62
CA SER A 5 -7.87 0.68 76.65
C SER A 5 -6.67 1.40 77.29
N PHE A 6 -6.47 2.72 77.05
CA PHE A 6 -7.04 3.93 77.74
C PHE A 6 -6.46 4.14 79.17
N THR A 7 -6.00 5.29 79.71
CA THR A 7 -6.00 6.73 79.33
C THR A 7 -5.09 7.55 80.29
N LEU A 8 -4.50 8.64 79.76
CA LEU A 8 -4.20 10.01 80.28
C LEU A 8 -3.79 10.32 81.75
N PHE A 9 -2.70 11.11 81.89
CA PHE A 9 -2.54 12.23 82.84
C PHE A 9 -1.67 13.37 82.23
N SER A 10 -1.70 14.52 82.92
CA SER A 10 -1.48 15.92 82.50
C SER A 10 -0.05 16.47 82.31
N CYS A 11 0.05 17.51 81.47
CA CYS A 11 0.76 18.81 81.58
C CYS A 11 2.24 18.93 82.04
N GLY A 12 3.04 19.70 81.27
CA GLY A 12 4.26 20.38 81.75
C GLY A 12 5.40 20.50 80.73
N CYS A 13 5.58 21.67 80.11
CA CYS A 13 6.75 21.97 79.26
C CYS A 13 8.05 22.10 80.09
N ARG A 14 9.19 21.60 79.58
CA ARG A 14 10.51 22.29 79.61
C ARG A 14 11.61 21.60 78.79
N SER A 15 11.99 22.26 77.68
CA SER A 15 13.35 22.62 77.26
C SER A 15 14.54 21.75 77.69
N SER A 16 14.63 20.50 77.24
CA SER A 16 15.89 19.73 77.33
C SER A 16 16.20 18.81 76.13
N GLU A 17 15.36 18.75 75.10
CA GLU A 17 15.58 17.85 73.95
C GLU A 17 16.36 18.44 72.76
N PHE A 18 16.81 19.70 72.85
CA PHE A 18 17.53 20.32 71.72
C PHE A 18 19.00 19.85 71.58
N ASN A 19 19.61 19.32 72.65
CA ASN A 19 21.01 18.90 72.63
C ASN A 19 21.24 17.42 72.31
N LEU A 20 20.21 16.56 72.37
CA LEU A 20 20.36 15.14 71.99
C LEU A 20 20.26 14.91 70.48
N ILE A 21 19.51 15.77 69.77
CA ILE A 21 19.29 15.67 68.32
C ILE A 21 20.54 16.11 67.54
N ILE A 22 21.30 17.08 68.06
CA ILE A 22 22.53 17.55 67.42
C ILE A 22 23.67 16.51 67.55
N LEU A 23 23.73 15.78 68.67
CA LEU A 23 24.74 14.73 68.88
C LEU A 23 24.49 13.49 68.01
N SER A 24 23.23 13.13 67.74
CA SER A 24 22.89 12.00 66.87
C SER A 24 23.13 12.30 65.39
N LEU A 25 22.92 13.54 64.95
CA LEU A 25 23.20 14.01 63.59
C LEU A 25 24.70 14.05 63.27
N LEU A 26 25.56 14.41 64.23
CA LEU A 26 27.01 14.43 64.03
C LEU A 26 27.63 13.03 63.97
N LEU A 27 27.10 12.07 64.74
CA LEU A 27 27.51 10.66 64.65
C LEU A 27 27.05 10.00 63.33
N PHE A 28 25.88 10.37 62.81
CA PHE A 28 25.37 9.85 61.53
C PHE A 28 26.17 10.38 60.32
N LEU A 29 26.69 11.61 60.40
CA LEU A 29 27.53 12.21 59.35
C LEU A 29 28.96 11.65 59.29
N SER A 30 29.45 11.04 60.38
CA SER A 30 30.76 10.37 60.40
C SER A 30 30.78 8.96 59.79
N LEU A 31 29.60 8.39 59.50
CA LEU A 31 29.43 7.06 58.87
C LEU A 31 29.10 7.12 57.37
N ILE A 32 29.03 8.31 56.77
CA ILE A 32 28.78 8.53 55.32
C ILE A 32 30.06 9.01 54.61
N GLN A 33 31.23 8.68 55.16
CA GLN A 33 32.52 8.87 54.50
C GLN A 33 33.30 7.55 54.50
N GLU A 34 32.88 6.60 53.64
CA GLU A 34 33.73 5.61 52.96
C GLU A 34 32.84 4.59 52.22
N HIS A 35 32.35 4.95 51.04
CA HIS A 35 32.19 4.04 49.89
C HIS A 35 32.00 4.91 48.65
N GLY A 36 33.11 5.40 48.11
CA GLY A 36 33.12 6.10 46.83
C GLY A 36 32.62 5.18 45.71
N CYS A 37 31.71 5.69 44.88
CA CYS A 37 31.39 5.07 43.59
C CYS A 37 32.64 5.09 42.72
N LYS A 38 33.33 3.95 42.60
CA LYS A 38 34.22 3.70 41.47
C LYS A 38 33.36 3.58 40.22
N ALA A 39 33.75 4.26 39.13
CA ALA A 39 33.18 4.01 37.81
C ALA A 39 33.28 2.51 37.51
N GLN A 40 32.19 1.89 37.03
CA GLN A 40 32.20 0.50 36.59
C GLN A 40 33.14 0.37 35.40
N GLN A 41 34.27 -0.31 35.60
CA GLN A 41 35.18 -0.69 34.52
C GLN A 41 34.72 -2.02 33.92
N LEU A 42 34.90 -2.19 32.61
CA LEU A 42 34.67 -3.49 31.94
C LEU A 42 35.56 -4.58 32.57
N ASP A 43 35.06 -5.82 32.65
CA ASP A 43 35.82 -6.91 33.26
C ASP A 43 37.19 -7.08 32.58
N PRO A 44 38.30 -7.19 33.32
CA PRO A 44 39.64 -7.32 32.73
C PRO A 44 39.79 -8.51 31.76
N GLY A 45 39.02 -9.58 31.96
CA GLY A 45 38.92 -10.73 31.05
C GLY A 45 38.22 -10.38 29.75
N GLU A 46 37.12 -9.62 29.80
CA GLU A 46 36.42 -9.10 28.61
C GLU A 46 37.29 -8.09 27.85
N VAL A 47 37.99 -7.18 28.55
CA VAL A 47 38.96 -6.25 27.93
C VAL A 47 40.08 -7.01 27.22
N SER A 48 40.59 -8.08 27.83
CA SER A 48 41.61 -8.94 27.22
C SER A 48 41.10 -9.67 25.98
N ALA A 49 39.86 -10.18 26.02
CA ALA A 49 39.19 -10.79 24.88
C ALA A 49 39.00 -9.78 23.74
N LEU A 50 38.52 -8.57 24.04
CA LEU A 50 38.35 -7.50 23.06
C LEU A 50 39.65 -7.11 22.37
N ARG A 51 40.79 -7.11 23.09
CA ARG A 51 42.12 -6.82 22.50
C ARG A 51 42.54 -7.86 21.48
N VAL A 52 42.26 -9.13 21.75
CA VAL A 52 42.53 -10.22 20.80
C VAL A 52 41.57 -10.15 19.60
N ILE A 53 40.29 -9.86 19.85
CA ILE A 53 39.28 -9.67 18.79
C ILE A 53 39.68 -8.53 17.85
N ALA A 54 40.05 -7.36 18.39
CA ALA A 54 40.48 -6.19 17.62
C ALA A 54 41.65 -6.54 16.69
N SER A 55 42.65 -7.23 17.21
CA SER A 55 43.80 -7.69 16.43
C SER A 55 43.41 -8.66 15.31
N LYS A 56 42.58 -9.67 15.60
CA LYS A 56 42.16 -10.68 14.60
C LYS A 56 41.24 -10.10 13.52
N LEU A 57 40.41 -9.13 13.87
CA LEU A 57 39.51 -8.42 12.95
C LEU A 57 40.15 -7.21 12.26
N LYS A 58 41.43 -6.92 12.56
CA LYS A 58 42.17 -5.75 12.08
C LYS A 58 41.46 -4.42 12.36
N LYS A 59 40.86 -4.30 13.56
CA LYS A 59 40.26 -3.04 14.05
C LYS A 59 41.21 -2.37 15.06
N GLU A 60 41.39 -1.07 14.89
CA GLU A 60 42.22 -0.23 15.75
C GLU A 60 41.36 0.43 16.84
N TRP A 61 41.11 -0.31 17.93
CA TRP A 61 40.41 0.23 19.10
C TRP A 61 41.40 0.84 20.10
N ASP A 62 41.06 2.01 20.65
CA ASP A 62 41.88 2.70 21.65
C ASP A 62 41.68 2.13 23.06
N PHE A 63 42.44 1.08 23.40
CA PHE A 63 42.42 0.48 24.75
C PHE A 63 43.09 1.35 25.84
N SER A 64 43.56 2.56 25.54
CA SER A 64 44.02 3.51 26.57
C SER A 64 42.85 4.16 27.32
N VAL A 65 41.64 4.00 26.79
CA VAL A 65 40.39 4.51 27.35
C VAL A 65 39.42 3.34 27.58
N ASP A 66 38.65 3.39 28.68
CA ASP A 66 37.70 2.33 29.02
C ASP A 66 36.63 2.21 27.90
N PRO A 67 36.39 1.01 27.33
CA PRO A 67 35.35 0.81 26.31
C PRO A 67 33.95 1.29 26.75
N CYS A 68 33.68 1.34 28.05
CA CYS A 68 32.43 1.82 28.65
C CYS A 68 32.41 3.34 28.92
N SER A 69 33.48 4.08 28.62
CA SER A 69 33.58 5.52 28.87
C SER A 69 33.04 6.42 27.75
N GLY A 70 32.70 5.85 26.58
CA GLY A 70 32.13 6.60 25.46
C GLY A 70 33.12 7.48 24.69
N SER A 71 34.42 7.20 24.78
CA SER A 71 35.47 8.04 24.18
C SER A 71 35.73 7.74 22.69
N ALA A 72 36.22 8.75 21.96
CA ALA A 72 36.57 8.64 20.53
C ALA A 72 37.64 7.56 20.31
N GLY A 73 37.34 6.54 19.49
CA GLY A 73 38.19 5.37 19.23
C GLY A 73 37.47 4.02 19.38
N TRP A 74 36.37 3.97 20.12
CA TRP A 74 35.47 2.80 20.22
C TRP A 74 34.13 2.99 19.50
N VAL A 75 33.83 4.22 19.09
CA VAL A 75 32.60 4.63 18.42
C VAL A 75 32.98 5.34 17.12
N GLU A 76 32.53 4.83 15.97
CA GLU A 76 32.62 5.55 14.71
C GLU A 76 31.47 6.57 14.59
N PRO A 77 31.71 7.79 14.08
CA PRO A 77 30.72 8.89 14.04
C PRO A 77 29.45 8.60 13.22
N SER A 78 29.39 7.49 12.48
CA SER A 78 28.38 7.19 11.46
C SER A 78 27.49 5.96 11.72
N THR A 79 27.69 5.18 12.79
CA THR A 79 26.97 3.90 12.98
C THR A 79 26.68 3.55 14.44
N SER A 80 25.76 4.26 15.09
CA SER A 80 25.49 4.11 16.53
C SER A 80 24.48 3.02 16.91
N LYS A 81 24.41 1.90 16.17
CA LYS A 81 23.59 0.76 16.61
C LYS A 81 24.17 -0.63 16.42
N HIS A 82 25.27 -0.73 15.69
CA HIS A 82 25.95 -1.98 15.43
C HIS A 82 27.44 -1.66 15.27
N ILE A 83 28.23 -1.84 16.33
CA ILE A 83 29.66 -1.50 16.32
C ILE A 83 30.40 -2.24 15.20
N LEU A 84 29.89 -3.41 14.78
CA LEU A 84 30.56 -4.31 13.86
C LEU A 84 29.73 -4.66 12.61
N LYS A 85 28.50 -4.14 12.39
CA LYS A 85 27.73 -4.39 11.15
C LYS A 85 28.18 -3.44 10.07
N GLY A 86 28.34 -3.88 8.82
CA GLY A 86 28.64 -2.97 7.71
C GLY A 86 29.93 -2.20 7.88
N GLN A 87 30.92 -2.81 8.53
CA GLN A 87 32.17 -2.19 8.99
C GLN A 87 33.39 -2.65 8.20
N ASN A 88 33.13 -3.31 7.07
CA ASN A 88 34.12 -3.87 6.17
C ASN A 88 35.11 -4.84 6.87
N LEU A 89 34.64 -5.55 7.90
CA LEU A 89 35.48 -6.47 8.68
C LEU A 89 35.92 -7.65 7.83
N THR A 90 37.20 -8.01 7.92
CA THR A 90 37.80 -9.14 7.21
C THR A 90 38.43 -10.12 8.20
N GLY A 91 38.80 -11.32 7.74
CA GLY A 91 39.43 -12.34 8.58
C GLY A 91 38.43 -13.36 9.12
N VAL A 92 38.84 -14.16 10.12
CA VAL A 92 38.02 -15.23 10.70
C VAL A 92 37.31 -14.78 11.96
N LEU A 93 36.14 -15.37 12.25
CA LEU A 93 35.40 -15.10 13.48
C LEU A 93 36.18 -15.63 14.72
N PRO A 94 36.65 -14.76 15.63
CA PRO A 94 37.47 -15.17 16.79
C PRO A 94 36.73 -16.04 17.81
N ASP A 95 37.41 -17.06 18.35
CA ASP A 95 36.93 -17.87 19.48
C ASP A 95 36.69 -17.04 20.75
N GLU A 96 37.44 -15.96 20.92
CA GLU A 96 37.43 -15.12 22.11
C GLU A 96 36.09 -14.38 22.31
N PHE A 97 35.25 -14.29 21.28
CA PHE A 97 33.87 -13.82 21.44
C PHE A 97 33.07 -14.68 22.44
N ALA A 98 33.42 -15.96 22.59
CA ALA A 98 32.80 -16.85 23.56
C ALA A 98 33.07 -16.46 25.02
N ASN A 99 34.05 -15.59 25.29
CA ASN A 99 34.36 -15.11 26.63
C ASN A 99 33.40 -14.00 27.08
N LEU A 100 32.63 -13.40 26.15
CA LEU A 100 31.64 -12.36 26.43
C LEU A 100 30.30 -12.97 26.85
N THR A 101 30.32 -13.79 27.91
CA THR A 101 29.18 -14.65 28.31
C THR A 101 27.89 -13.89 28.69
N SER A 102 27.98 -12.58 28.93
CA SER A 102 26.85 -11.67 29.18
C SER A 102 26.08 -11.25 27.91
N LEU A 103 26.63 -11.54 26.73
CA LEU A 103 26.12 -11.07 25.44
C LEU A 103 24.73 -11.66 25.12
N GLN A 104 23.78 -10.77 24.80
CA GLN A 104 22.40 -11.13 24.42
C GLN A 104 22.11 -10.90 22.94
N VAL A 105 22.84 -9.98 22.31
CA VAL A 105 22.66 -9.60 20.91
C VAL A 105 24.02 -9.62 20.24
N PHE A 106 24.17 -10.47 19.24
CA PHE A 106 25.40 -10.58 18.48
C PHE A 106 25.11 -10.41 16.99
N THR A 107 25.48 -9.25 16.44
CA THR A 107 25.24 -8.88 15.04
C THR A 107 26.54 -8.55 14.33
N LEU A 108 26.85 -9.28 13.27
CA LEU A 108 28.01 -9.06 12.39
C LEU A 108 27.60 -8.98 10.92
N ASP A 109 26.35 -8.62 10.65
CA ASP A 109 25.81 -8.63 9.29
C ASP A 109 26.60 -7.73 8.33
N SER A 110 26.61 -8.10 7.06
CA SER A 110 27.14 -7.27 5.96
C SER A 110 28.62 -6.90 6.15
N ASN A 111 29.47 -7.90 6.37
CA ASN A 111 30.93 -7.74 6.40
C ASN A 111 31.58 -8.76 5.45
N GLN A 112 32.91 -8.91 5.53
CA GLN A 112 33.72 -9.81 4.72
C GLN A 112 34.38 -10.91 5.58
N LEU A 113 33.73 -11.34 6.66
CA LEU A 113 34.25 -12.38 7.54
C LEU A 113 34.22 -13.74 6.84
N GLN A 114 35.25 -14.55 7.02
CA GLN A 114 35.45 -15.83 6.35
C GLN A 114 35.75 -16.97 7.34
N GLY A 115 35.76 -18.21 6.86
CA GLY A 115 36.04 -19.39 7.69
C GLY A 115 34.82 -19.87 8.48
N PRO A 116 34.98 -20.89 9.35
CA PRO A 116 33.86 -21.50 10.06
C PRO A 116 33.36 -20.69 11.25
N ILE A 117 32.09 -20.90 11.61
CA ILE A 117 31.53 -20.41 12.88
C ILE A 117 32.21 -21.19 14.03
N PRO A 118 32.84 -20.53 15.01
CA PRO A 118 33.51 -21.20 16.11
C PRO A 118 32.55 -21.99 17.00
N ALA A 119 32.93 -23.22 17.36
CA ALA A 119 32.15 -24.03 18.30
C ALA A 119 32.07 -23.39 19.70
N SER A 120 33.05 -22.57 20.07
CA SER A 120 33.07 -21.85 21.34
C SER A 120 31.89 -20.88 21.51
N LEU A 121 31.29 -20.38 20.42
CA LEU A 121 30.11 -19.50 20.49
C LEU A 121 28.90 -20.14 21.17
N GLY A 122 28.82 -21.47 21.21
CA GLY A 122 27.82 -22.19 21.99
C GLY A 122 27.89 -21.93 23.50
N ASN A 123 28.95 -21.30 24.01
CA ASN A 123 29.08 -20.89 25.41
C ASN A 123 28.28 -19.62 25.75
N LEU A 124 27.82 -18.87 24.74
CA LEU A 124 27.08 -17.62 24.91
C LEU A 124 25.59 -17.88 25.18
N ILE A 125 25.29 -18.66 26.21
CA ILE A 125 23.94 -19.18 26.52
C ILE A 125 22.87 -18.11 26.76
N ASN A 126 23.28 -16.85 26.96
CA ASN A 126 22.39 -15.70 27.14
C ASN A 126 21.97 -15.03 25.81
N LEU A 127 22.47 -15.52 24.66
CA LEU A 127 22.12 -14.97 23.35
C LEU A 127 20.63 -15.14 23.02
N ASN A 128 20.02 -14.03 22.66
CA ASN A 128 18.67 -13.92 22.12
C ASN A 128 18.71 -13.72 20.59
N LEU A 129 19.69 -12.97 20.08
CA LEU A 129 19.82 -12.66 18.66
C LEU A 129 21.23 -13.00 18.17
N LEU A 130 21.31 -13.81 17.12
CA LEU A 130 22.57 -14.10 16.43
C LEU A 130 22.41 -13.88 14.93
N HIS A 131 22.92 -12.75 14.46
CA HIS A 131 22.82 -12.33 13.07
C HIS A 131 24.22 -12.24 12.44
N LEU A 132 24.46 -13.06 11.42
CA LEU A 132 25.75 -13.19 10.72
C LEU A 132 25.58 -13.05 9.20
N SER A 133 24.46 -12.51 8.73
CA SER A 133 24.10 -12.50 7.30
C SER A 133 25.07 -11.71 6.44
N ALA A 134 25.12 -12.02 5.14
CA ALA A 134 25.95 -11.32 4.16
C ALA A 134 27.43 -11.22 4.60
N ASN A 135 28.03 -12.38 4.87
CA ASN A 135 29.46 -12.59 5.09
C ASN A 135 29.94 -13.73 4.18
N ASN A 136 31.19 -14.15 4.33
CA ASN A 136 31.79 -15.28 3.63
C ASN A 136 32.05 -16.48 4.55
N LEU A 137 31.19 -16.71 5.55
CA LEU A 137 31.34 -17.80 6.53
C LEU A 137 31.07 -19.17 5.87
N THR A 138 31.91 -20.15 6.18
CA THR A 138 31.94 -21.48 5.54
C THR A 138 31.77 -22.62 6.56
N GLY A 139 31.73 -23.88 6.10
CA GLY A 139 31.70 -25.04 7.00
C GLY A 139 30.34 -25.28 7.66
N PRO A 140 30.19 -26.33 8.48
CA PRO A 140 28.94 -26.67 9.13
C PRO A 140 28.62 -25.81 10.35
N LEU A 141 27.33 -25.72 10.68
CA LEU A 141 26.87 -25.17 11.95
C LEU A 141 27.36 -26.07 13.11
N PRO A 142 28.11 -25.55 14.10
CA PRO A 142 28.61 -26.34 15.21
C PRO A 142 27.50 -26.86 16.13
N ASP A 143 27.59 -28.13 16.55
CA ASP A 143 26.62 -28.76 17.48
C ASP A 143 26.47 -28.03 18.83
N SER A 144 27.52 -27.33 19.25
CA SER A 144 27.51 -26.53 20.47
C SER A 144 26.51 -25.38 20.44
N LEU A 145 26.11 -24.88 19.26
CA LEU A 145 25.06 -23.87 19.13
C LEU A 145 23.70 -24.38 19.65
N GLY A 146 23.51 -25.70 19.72
CA GLY A 146 22.33 -26.31 20.35
C GLY A 146 22.13 -25.92 21.83
N LYS A 147 23.17 -25.40 22.51
CA LYS A 147 23.09 -24.88 23.89
C LYS A 147 22.39 -23.52 23.99
N LEU A 148 22.24 -22.80 22.89
CA LEU A 148 21.69 -21.44 22.84
C LEU A 148 20.15 -21.44 22.87
N THR A 149 19.54 -22.01 23.90
CA THR A 149 18.09 -22.23 24.00
C THR A 149 17.26 -20.96 24.20
N ASN A 150 17.92 -19.81 24.41
CA ASN A 150 17.28 -18.49 24.54
C ASN A 150 17.14 -17.75 23.20
N LEU A 151 17.63 -18.32 22.09
CA LEU A 151 17.55 -17.67 20.78
C LEU A 151 16.10 -17.41 20.34
N ILE A 152 15.88 -16.17 19.91
CA ILE A 152 14.64 -15.63 19.33
C ILE A 152 14.82 -15.45 17.82
N GLU A 153 15.99 -14.95 17.39
CA GLU A 153 16.30 -14.79 15.97
C GLU A 153 17.67 -15.39 15.64
N PHE A 154 17.70 -16.14 14.54
CA PHE A 154 18.92 -16.67 13.96
C PHE A 154 18.91 -16.40 12.46
N ILE A 155 19.85 -15.56 12.01
CA ILE A 155 19.91 -15.07 10.63
C ILE A 155 21.32 -15.29 10.10
N ILE A 156 21.44 -16.11 9.06
CA ILE A 156 22.74 -16.47 8.44
C ILE A 156 22.69 -16.39 6.91
N ASP A 157 21.65 -15.78 6.36
CA ASP A 157 21.45 -15.53 4.93
C ASP A 157 22.75 -15.12 4.21
N GLY A 158 22.94 -15.62 3.00
CA GLY A 158 24.01 -15.15 2.10
C GLY A 158 25.42 -15.52 2.54
N ASN A 159 25.60 -16.57 3.33
CA ASN A 159 26.90 -17.15 3.67
C ASN A 159 27.07 -18.53 3.04
N PRO A 160 28.27 -18.92 2.54
CA PRO A 160 28.55 -20.26 2.02
C PRO A 160 28.67 -21.35 3.13
N ILE A 161 27.80 -21.32 4.14
CA ILE A 161 27.71 -22.32 5.21
C ILE A 161 27.21 -23.64 4.61
N SER A 162 27.93 -24.73 4.86
CA SER A 162 27.73 -26.04 4.23
C SER A 162 27.28 -27.11 5.23
N GLY A 163 26.98 -28.33 4.75
CA GLY A 163 26.63 -29.44 5.63
C GLY A 163 25.14 -29.49 5.96
N LYS A 164 24.72 -30.53 6.69
CA LYS A 164 23.30 -30.77 6.96
C LYS A 164 22.74 -29.75 7.93
N ILE A 165 21.45 -29.45 7.77
CA ILE A 165 20.67 -28.70 8.75
C ILE A 165 20.62 -29.49 10.06
N PRO A 166 21.20 -28.99 11.17
CA PRO A 166 21.31 -29.78 12.40
C PRO A 166 19.98 -29.97 13.13
N SER A 167 19.80 -31.13 13.77
CA SER A 167 18.58 -31.43 14.53
C SER A 167 18.43 -30.59 15.81
N PHE A 168 19.53 -30.06 16.36
CA PHE A 168 19.49 -29.22 17.55
C PHE A 168 18.74 -27.90 17.33
N ILE A 169 18.52 -27.46 16.08
CA ILE A 169 17.71 -26.27 15.79
C ILE A 169 16.32 -26.43 16.42
N GLY A 170 15.77 -27.65 16.42
CA GLY A 170 14.50 -27.94 17.09
C GLY A 170 14.50 -27.78 18.62
N ASN A 171 15.66 -27.54 19.25
CA ASN A 171 15.75 -27.19 20.68
C ASN A 171 15.46 -25.70 20.93
N TRP A 172 15.54 -24.85 19.91
CA TRP A 172 15.31 -23.41 20.02
C TRP A 172 13.81 -23.08 19.96
N THR A 173 13.05 -23.56 20.94
CA THR A 173 11.58 -23.47 20.96
C THR A 173 11.03 -22.04 21.07
N GLN A 174 11.88 -21.07 21.44
CA GLN A 174 11.57 -19.65 21.50
C GLN A 174 11.80 -18.90 20.17
N LEU A 175 12.37 -19.57 19.18
CA LEU A 175 12.74 -18.97 17.91
C LEU A 175 11.50 -18.48 17.16
N THR A 176 11.48 -17.19 16.83
CA THR A 176 10.42 -16.54 16.05
C THR A 176 10.85 -16.29 14.62
N ARG A 177 12.16 -16.19 14.35
CA ARG A 177 12.71 -15.95 13.01
C ARG A 177 13.91 -16.83 12.72
N LEU A 178 13.84 -17.54 11.58
CA LEU A 178 14.92 -18.34 11.04
C LEU A 178 15.12 -18.06 9.54
N ASP A 179 16.26 -17.46 9.21
CA ASP A 179 16.62 -17.07 7.85
C ASP A 179 17.96 -17.74 7.45
N MET A 180 17.92 -18.66 6.48
CA MET A 180 19.06 -19.47 6.02
C MET A 180 19.15 -19.59 4.48
N GLN A 181 18.75 -18.54 3.77
CA GLN A 181 18.76 -18.48 2.31
C GLN A 181 20.18 -18.28 1.76
N GLY A 182 20.41 -18.69 0.52
CA GLY A 182 21.70 -18.47 -0.16
C GLY A 182 22.88 -19.17 0.53
N THR A 183 22.61 -20.23 1.30
CA THR A 183 23.63 -21.06 1.95
C THR A 183 24.03 -22.25 1.06
N LEU A 184 25.02 -23.03 1.48
CA LEU A 184 25.40 -24.32 0.87
C LEU A 184 24.91 -25.51 1.69
N MET A 185 23.93 -25.29 2.58
CA MET A 185 23.44 -26.33 3.47
C MET A 185 22.67 -27.41 2.71
N GLU A 186 22.69 -28.62 3.26
CA GLU A 186 22.11 -29.81 2.68
C GLU A 186 20.77 -30.15 3.37
N GLY A 187 19.78 -30.48 2.57
CA GLY A 187 18.52 -31.05 3.04
C GLY A 187 18.66 -32.52 3.47
N PRO A 188 17.59 -33.15 4.00
CA PRO A 188 16.28 -32.56 4.27
C PRO A 188 16.22 -31.79 5.60
N PHE A 189 15.09 -31.14 5.90
CA PHE A 189 14.83 -30.64 7.25
C PHE A 189 14.78 -31.79 8.26
N PRO A 190 15.44 -31.67 9.43
CA PRO A 190 15.36 -32.69 10.45
C PRO A 190 13.96 -32.70 11.08
N PRO A 191 13.43 -33.86 11.52
CA PRO A 191 12.07 -33.98 12.07
C PRO A 191 11.79 -33.06 13.28
N THR A 192 12.84 -32.71 14.02
CA THR A 192 12.78 -31.80 15.17
C THR A 192 12.41 -30.36 14.78
N PHE A 193 12.43 -29.99 13.50
CA PHE A 193 11.94 -28.68 13.04
C PHE A 193 10.47 -28.46 13.39
N SER A 194 9.67 -29.53 13.44
CA SER A 194 8.27 -29.47 13.87
C SER A 194 8.10 -28.98 15.33
N ASN A 195 9.17 -28.88 16.11
CA ASN A 195 9.13 -28.35 17.49
C ASN A 195 9.14 -26.82 17.55
N LEU A 196 9.42 -26.12 16.44
CA LEU A 196 9.53 -24.65 16.41
C LEU A 196 8.16 -23.96 16.38
N ALA A 197 7.33 -24.19 17.39
CA ALA A 197 5.94 -23.72 17.44
C ALA A 197 5.81 -22.18 17.52
N SER A 198 6.88 -21.47 17.92
CA SER A 198 6.90 -20.00 18.04
C SER A 198 7.30 -19.27 16.75
N ILE A 199 7.63 -20.00 15.67
CA ILE A 199 8.08 -19.40 14.40
C ILE A 199 6.99 -18.49 13.80
N LEU A 200 7.39 -17.26 13.50
CA LEU A 200 6.62 -16.28 12.73
C LEU A 200 7.17 -16.16 11.30
N GLN A 201 8.48 -16.31 11.14
CA GLN A 201 9.15 -16.24 9.85
C GLN A 201 10.15 -17.40 9.67
N LEU A 202 9.98 -18.13 8.58
CA LEU A 202 10.90 -19.17 8.14
C LEU A 202 11.27 -18.92 6.68
N ARG A 203 12.56 -18.69 6.41
CA ARG A 203 13.07 -18.46 5.06
C ARG A 203 14.24 -19.37 4.75
N VAL A 204 14.04 -20.27 3.79
CA VAL A 204 15.04 -21.22 3.34
C VAL A 204 14.99 -21.32 1.82
N SER A 205 16.16 -21.30 1.19
CA SER A 205 16.29 -21.46 -0.26
C SER A 205 17.56 -22.19 -0.63
N ASP A 206 17.60 -22.72 -1.85
CA ASP A 206 18.82 -23.19 -2.51
C ASP A 206 19.58 -24.32 -1.75
N LEU A 207 18.86 -25.19 -1.03
CA LEU A 207 19.47 -26.32 -0.32
C LEU A 207 20.09 -27.33 -1.30
N LYS A 208 21.35 -27.68 -1.04
CA LYS A 208 22.04 -28.73 -1.78
C LYS A 208 21.38 -30.09 -1.54
N GLY A 209 21.10 -30.81 -2.62
CA GLY A 209 20.34 -32.06 -2.58
C GLY A 209 18.81 -31.89 -2.53
N GLY A 210 18.32 -30.66 -2.34
CA GLY A 210 16.90 -30.33 -2.32
C GLY A 210 16.11 -30.97 -1.18
N LEU A 211 14.80 -30.90 -1.29
CA LEU A 211 13.79 -31.54 -0.46
C LEU A 211 12.96 -32.46 -1.35
N GLU A 212 12.84 -33.74 -1.00
CA GLU A 212 12.03 -34.68 -1.79
C GLU A 212 10.53 -34.33 -1.75
N ARG A 213 10.04 -33.78 -0.63
CA ARG A 213 8.64 -33.44 -0.39
C ARG A 213 8.51 -32.18 0.46
N PHE A 214 7.29 -31.61 0.48
CA PHE A 214 6.96 -30.54 1.40
C PHE A 214 7.22 -30.97 2.87
N PRO A 215 7.94 -30.17 3.67
CA PRO A 215 8.28 -30.54 5.04
C PRO A 215 7.07 -30.50 5.98
N ASP A 216 7.07 -31.33 7.01
CA ASP A 216 6.02 -31.31 8.03
C ASP A 216 6.18 -30.08 8.94
N LEU A 217 5.32 -29.09 8.73
CA LEU A 217 5.28 -27.84 9.48
C LEU A 217 3.94 -27.64 10.20
N GLN A 218 3.13 -28.70 10.40
CA GLN A 218 1.78 -28.59 10.95
C GLN A 218 1.70 -27.92 12.34
N ASN A 219 2.77 -28.04 13.13
CA ASN A 219 2.86 -27.44 14.46
C ASN A 219 3.19 -25.94 14.44
N MET A 220 3.63 -25.37 13.31
CA MET A 220 4.02 -23.96 13.16
C MET A 220 2.81 -23.07 12.91
N LYS A 221 1.85 -23.06 13.84
CA LYS A 221 0.54 -22.40 13.65
C LYS A 221 0.59 -20.86 13.64
N LEU A 222 1.70 -20.26 14.07
CA LEU A 222 1.86 -18.81 14.14
C LEU A 222 2.56 -18.20 12.92
N ILE A 223 2.92 -19.03 11.92
CA ILE A 223 3.72 -18.57 10.80
C ILE A 223 3.00 -17.50 9.97
N GLN A 224 3.68 -16.38 9.75
CA GLN A 224 3.21 -15.25 8.96
C GLN A 224 3.94 -15.13 7.63
N ARG A 225 5.22 -15.51 7.58
CA ARG A 225 6.03 -15.52 6.35
C ARG A 225 6.74 -16.85 6.19
N LEU A 226 6.33 -17.62 5.18
CA LEU A 226 6.96 -18.88 4.81
C LEU A 226 7.58 -18.75 3.43
N VAL A 227 8.90 -18.90 3.36
CA VAL A 227 9.65 -18.92 2.10
C VAL A 227 10.43 -20.23 2.03
N LEU A 228 10.01 -21.10 1.11
CA LEU A 228 10.62 -22.39 0.81
C LEU A 228 10.82 -22.50 -0.71
N ARG A 229 11.79 -21.76 -1.24
CA ARG A 229 11.95 -21.55 -2.69
C ARG A 229 13.21 -22.23 -3.24
N ASN A 230 13.16 -22.70 -4.48
CA ASN A 230 14.29 -23.38 -5.12
C ASN A 230 14.86 -24.55 -4.28
N LEU A 231 13.96 -25.40 -3.77
CA LEU A 231 14.29 -26.56 -2.94
C LEU A 231 14.02 -27.88 -3.66
N SER A 232 13.65 -27.86 -4.93
CA SER A 232 13.26 -29.06 -5.69
C SER A 232 12.12 -29.87 -5.06
N MET A 233 11.28 -29.25 -4.22
CA MET A 233 10.17 -29.93 -3.53
C MET A 233 9.18 -30.55 -4.53
N THR A 234 8.80 -31.80 -4.31
CA THR A 234 7.73 -32.48 -5.05
C THR A 234 6.50 -32.74 -4.17
N GLY A 235 5.40 -33.22 -4.76
CA GLY A 235 4.15 -33.49 -4.07
C GLY A 235 3.14 -32.36 -4.19
N HIS A 236 2.16 -32.31 -3.28
CA HIS A 236 1.04 -31.37 -3.32
C HIS A 236 1.20 -30.25 -2.29
N LEU A 237 0.53 -29.12 -2.54
CA LEU A 237 0.36 -28.07 -1.54
C LEU A 237 -0.43 -28.62 -0.34
N PRO A 238 0.06 -28.48 0.90
CA PRO A 238 -0.61 -29.07 2.06
C PRO A 238 -1.73 -28.18 2.63
N ASP A 239 -2.83 -28.80 3.06
CA ASP A 239 -4.02 -28.10 3.59
C ASP A 239 -3.76 -27.32 4.88
N PHE A 240 -2.84 -27.78 5.74
CA PHE A 240 -2.61 -27.14 7.05
C PHE A 240 -2.17 -25.68 6.93
N ILE A 241 -1.63 -25.26 5.77
CA ILE A 241 -1.27 -23.86 5.52
C ILE A 241 -2.51 -22.95 5.64
N ALA A 242 -3.70 -23.43 5.25
CA ALA A 242 -4.95 -22.70 5.38
C ALA A 242 -5.31 -22.34 6.84
N GLU A 243 -4.77 -23.08 7.81
CA GLU A 243 -5.00 -22.84 9.24
C GLU A 243 -4.03 -21.81 9.86
N THR A 244 -3.11 -21.25 9.09
CA THR A 244 -2.07 -20.32 9.57
C THR A 244 -2.40 -18.86 9.21
N PRO A 245 -1.96 -17.86 10.01
CA PRO A 245 -2.18 -16.44 9.73
C PRO A 245 -1.20 -15.90 8.67
N ILE A 246 -0.95 -16.69 7.61
CA ILE A 246 0.09 -16.40 6.63
C ILE A 246 -0.22 -15.10 5.86
N LYS A 247 0.78 -14.23 5.78
CA LYS A 247 0.80 -12.97 5.02
C LYS A 247 1.59 -13.12 3.73
N THR A 248 2.65 -13.91 3.76
CA THR A 248 3.48 -14.22 2.59
C THR A 248 3.76 -15.71 2.52
N LEU A 249 3.31 -16.33 1.42
CA LEU A 249 3.64 -17.70 1.05
C LEU A 249 4.50 -17.68 -0.21
N ASP A 250 5.73 -18.14 -0.13
CA ASP A 250 6.62 -18.30 -1.28
C ASP A 250 7.13 -19.73 -1.34
N VAL A 251 6.63 -20.47 -2.33
CA VAL A 251 7.06 -21.85 -2.65
C VAL A 251 7.48 -21.94 -4.12
N SER A 252 7.96 -20.82 -4.65
CA SER A 252 8.37 -20.68 -6.05
C SER A 252 9.59 -21.52 -6.40
N PHE A 253 9.75 -21.82 -7.69
CA PHE A 253 10.89 -22.56 -8.24
C PHE A 253 11.05 -23.96 -7.62
N ASN A 254 9.95 -24.66 -7.39
CA ASN A 254 9.95 -26.06 -6.95
C ASN A 254 9.31 -26.95 -8.03
N ASN A 255 9.01 -28.19 -7.68
CA ASN A 255 8.41 -29.17 -8.57
C ASN A 255 7.08 -29.70 -7.98
N LEU A 256 6.34 -28.82 -7.28
CA LEU A 256 5.05 -29.12 -6.66
C LEU A 256 3.98 -29.31 -7.74
N SER A 257 3.00 -30.16 -7.48
CA SER A 257 1.99 -30.62 -8.45
C SER A 257 0.60 -30.75 -7.84
N GLY A 258 -0.40 -30.97 -8.70
CA GLY A 258 -1.81 -31.10 -8.31
C GLY A 258 -2.50 -29.75 -8.06
N PRO A 259 -3.77 -29.75 -7.64
CA PRO A 259 -4.55 -28.52 -7.51
C PRO A 259 -4.13 -27.64 -6.34
N ILE A 260 -4.43 -26.33 -6.45
CA ILE A 260 -4.45 -25.45 -5.28
C ILE A 260 -5.59 -25.93 -4.37
N PRO A 261 -5.33 -26.22 -3.08
CA PRO A 261 -6.37 -26.73 -2.19
C PRO A 261 -7.51 -25.73 -2.01
N ASP A 262 -8.77 -26.21 -2.02
CA ASP A 262 -9.95 -25.36 -1.81
C ASP A 262 -9.92 -24.66 -0.44
N SER A 263 -9.30 -25.32 0.56
CA SER A 263 -9.05 -24.77 1.89
C SER A 263 -8.30 -23.43 1.86
N TYR A 264 -7.48 -23.17 0.83
CA TYR A 264 -6.68 -21.94 0.73
C TYR A 264 -7.54 -20.70 0.50
N GLN A 265 -8.82 -20.85 0.16
CA GLN A 265 -9.76 -19.73 0.15
C GLN A 265 -9.81 -19.02 1.51
N ALA A 266 -9.57 -19.74 2.63
CA ALA A 266 -9.50 -19.14 3.97
C ALA A 266 -8.37 -18.11 4.12
N LEU A 267 -7.28 -18.25 3.34
CA LEU A 267 -6.11 -17.39 3.40
C LEU A 267 -6.39 -15.97 2.90
N ILE A 268 -7.46 -15.74 2.14
CA ILE A 268 -7.79 -14.43 1.56
C ILE A 268 -7.85 -13.29 2.59
N LYS A 269 -8.17 -13.63 3.85
CA LYS A 269 -8.27 -12.67 4.97
C LYS A 269 -6.92 -12.15 5.43
N SER A 270 -5.86 -12.96 5.34
CA SER A 270 -4.53 -12.64 5.88
C SER A 270 -3.45 -12.47 4.81
N ILE A 271 -3.55 -13.20 3.69
CA ILE A 271 -2.48 -13.25 2.69
C ILE A 271 -2.38 -11.94 1.92
N ASN A 272 -1.15 -11.49 1.70
CA ASN A 272 -0.82 -10.33 0.86
C ASN A 272 -0.05 -10.76 -0.39
N TYR A 273 0.80 -11.78 -0.24
CA TYR A 273 1.67 -12.28 -1.30
C TYR A 273 1.63 -13.81 -1.36
N MET A 274 1.40 -14.35 -2.55
CA MET A 274 1.51 -15.78 -2.81
C MET A 274 2.34 -16.00 -4.07
N TYR A 275 3.50 -16.64 -3.94
CA TYR A 275 4.39 -16.93 -5.06
C TYR A 275 4.44 -18.44 -5.28
N LEU A 276 3.72 -18.90 -6.30
CA LEU A 276 3.66 -20.28 -6.77
C LEU A 276 4.40 -20.46 -8.11
N THR A 277 5.07 -19.42 -8.60
CA THR A 277 5.71 -19.42 -9.92
C THR A 277 6.70 -20.55 -10.10
N SER A 278 6.79 -21.09 -11.31
CA SER A 278 7.75 -22.14 -11.70
C SER A 278 7.59 -23.39 -10.84
N ASN A 279 6.42 -24.02 -10.96
CA ASN A 279 6.07 -25.32 -10.39
C ASN A 279 5.35 -26.18 -11.46
N SER A 280 4.76 -27.31 -11.06
CA SER A 280 3.92 -28.18 -11.91
C SER A 280 2.47 -28.26 -11.38
N ILE A 281 1.99 -27.20 -10.70
CA ILE A 281 0.64 -27.16 -10.11
C ILE A 281 -0.39 -27.20 -11.23
N SER A 282 -1.43 -28.02 -11.05
CA SER A 282 -2.43 -28.32 -12.08
C SER A 282 -3.85 -28.10 -11.55
N GLY A 283 -4.87 -28.59 -12.26
CA GLY A 283 -6.28 -28.33 -11.89
C GLY A 283 -6.76 -26.94 -12.31
N LYS A 284 -7.98 -26.56 -11.95
CA LYS A 284 -8.51 -25.24 -12.28
C LYS A 284 -7.93 -24.20 -11.31
N ILE A 285 -7.71 -22.97 -11.80
CA ILE A 285 -7.41 -21.83 -10.92
C ILE A 285 -8.69 -21.45 -10.18
N PRO A 286 -8.72 -21.43 -8.84
CA PRO A 286 -9.90 -21.01 -8.09
C PRO A 286 -10.29 -19.54 -8.35
N ASP A 287 -11.59 -19.25 -8.42
CA ASP A 287 -12.10 -17.90 -8.74
C ASP A 287 -11.63 -16.84 -7.74
N TRP A 288 -11.51 -17.20 -6.45
CA TRP A 288 -11.04 -16.29 -5.41
C TRP A 288 -9.61 -15.77 -5.65
N ILE A 289 -8.80 -16.50 -6.42
CA ILE A 289 -7.47 -16.08 -6.86
C ILE A 289 -7.60 -15.06 -7.98
N LEU A 290 -8.40 -15.37 -8.99
CA LEU A 290 -8.60 -14.54 -10.19
C LEU A 290 -9.33 -13.21 -9.87
N GLU A 291 -10.13 -13.19 -8.81
CA GLU A 291 -10.83 -12.02 -8.28
C GLU A 291 -10.03 -11.28 -7.19
N SER A 292 -8.87 -11.81 -6.81
CA SER A 292 -8.07 -11.28 -5.70
C SER A 292 -7.41 -9.94 -6.03
N ASN A 293 -7.37 -9.04 -5.05
CA ASN A 293 -6.50 -7.84 -5.11
C ASN A 293 -5.10 -8.08 -4.49
N LYS A 294 -4.82 -9.32 -4.08
CA LYS A 294 -3.54 -9.71 -3.51
C LYS A 294 -2.51 -9.95 -4.62
N ASN A 295 -1.24 -9.86 -4.28
CA ASN A 295 -0.14 -10.08 -5.22
C ASN A 295 0.13 -11.57 -5.34
N LEU A 296 -0.44 -12.22 -6.36
CA LEU A 296 -0.39 -13.67 -6.54
C LEU A 296 0.35 -14.00 -7.83
N ASP A 297 1.42 -14.79 -7.77
CA ASP A 297 2.16 -15.21 -8.96
C ASP A 297 1.97 -16.71 -9.19
N LEU A 298 1.25 -17.07 -10.25
CA LEU A 298 0.94 -18.43 -10.67
C LEU A 298 1.65 -18.80 -11.96
N SER A 299 2.55 -17.93 -12.45
CA SER A 299 3.20 -18.12 -13.73
C SER A 299 3.98 -19.43 -13.79
N TYR A 300 4.17 -19.98 -14.99
CA TYR A 300 4.92 -21.23 -15.18
C TYR A 300 4.38 -22.40 -14.34
N ASN A 301 3.13 -22.79 -14.61
CA ASN A 301 2.43 -23.93 -14.00
C ASN A 301 1.65 -24.70 -15.08
N GLN A 302 0.79 -25.64 -14.68
CA GLN A 302 0.07 -26.57 -15.58
C GLN A 302 -1.45 -26.56 -15.32
N PHE A 303 -2.06 -25.41 -15.04
CA PHE A 303 -3.49 -25.30 -14.76
C PHE A 303 -4.36 -25.69 -15.97
N SER A 304 -5.54 -26.24 -15.71
CA SER A 304 -6.54 -26.58 -16.72
C SER A 304 -7.54 -25.44 -16.94
N GLY A 305 -8.16 -25.42 -18.12
CA GLY A 305 -9.07 -24.35 -18.54
C GLY A 305 -8.43 -23.42 -19.57
N LEU A 306 -9.15 -22.36 -19.92
CA LEU A 306 -8.66 -21.28 -20.75
C LEU A 306 -8.56 -20.01 -19.89
N PRO A 307 -7.57 -19.14 -20.14
CA PRO A 307 -7.53 -17.84 -19.49
C PRO A 307 -8.82 -17.07 -19.82
N VAL A 308 -9.42 -16.47 -18.80
CA VAL A 308 -10.68 -15.70 -18.88
C VAL A 308 -10.51 -14.45 -19.76
N THR A 309 -9.27 -13.95 -19.89
CA THR A 309 -8.95 -12.79 -20.73
C THR A 309 -7.79 -13.11 -21.70
N SER A 310 -7.61 -12.26 -22.73
CA SER A 310 -6.44 -12.30 -23.61
C SER A 310 -5.16 -11.78 -22.94
N SER A 311 -5.26 -11.24 -21.71
CA SER A 311 -4.14 -10.72 -20.92
C SER A 311 -3.61 -11.78 -19.96
N CYS A 312 -2.28 -11.83 -19.80
CA CYS A 312 -1.60 -12.73 -18.86
C CYS A 312 -1.31 -12.10 -17.51
N GLN A 313 -1.68 -10.82 -17.39
CA GLN A 313 -1.82 -10.15 -16.12
C GLN A 313 -3.31 -9.91 -15.86
N GLN A 314 -3.82 -10.41 -14.74
CA GLN A 314 -5.19 -10.20 -14.29
C GLN A 314 -5.16 -9.54 -12.91
N GLY A 315 -5.44 -8.23 -12.85
CA GLY A 315 -5.25 -7.46 -11.61
C GLY A 315 -3.81 -7.56 -11.12
N ASN A 316 -3.62 -8.03 -9.89
CA ASN A 316 -2.30 -8.29 -9.28
C ASN A 316 -1.88 -9.78 -9.38
N VAL A 317 -2.52 -10.51 -10.31
CA VAL A 317 -2.28 -11.93 -10.56
C VAL A 317 -1.50 -12.12 -11.86
N ASN A 318 -0.31 -12.71 -11.75
CA ASN A 318 0.51 -13.09 -12.88
C ASN A 318 0.15 -14.52 -13.32
N LEU A 319 -0.44 -14.66 -14.51
CA LEU A 319 -0.91 -15.91 -15.13
C LEU A 319 -0.07 -16.30 -16.35
N PHE A 320 1.09 -15.67 -16.55
CA PHE A 320 1.93 -15.95 -17.69
C PHE A 320 2.41 -17.41 -17.70
N ALA A 321 2.20 -18.15 -18.79
CA ALA A 321 2.56 -19.56 -18.89
C ALA A 321 1.97 -20.46 -17.78
N SER A 322 0.79 -20.10 -17.23
CA SER A 322 0.21 -20.82 -16.09
C SER A 322 -0.65 -22.03 -16.48
N TYR A 323 -1.21 -22.06 -17.70
CA TYR A 323 -2.13 -23.12 -18.14
C TYR A 323 -1.38 -24.27 -18.83
N SER A 324 -2.04 -25.42 -19.05
CA SER A 324 -1.52 -26.58 -19.80
C SER A 324 -1.91 -26.53 -21.29
N SER A 325 -0.95 -26.80 -22.19
CA SER A 325 -1.09 -26.70 -23.66
C SER A 325 -1.91 -27.86 -24.29
N THR A 326 -3.06 -28.22 -23.74
CA THR A 326 -3.85 -29.40 -24.15
C THR A 326 -4.55 -29.26 -25.52
N ARG A 327 -4.39 -28.13 -26.23
CA ARG A 327 -4.99 -27.90 -27.56
C ARG A 327 -4.13 -28.39 -28.74
N ASN A 328 -3.51 -29.57 -28.65
CA ASN A 328 -2.60 -30.06 -29.71
C ASN A 328 -2.99 -31.37 -30.43
N ASN A 329 -4.23 -31.86 -30.29
CA ASN A 329 -4.68 -33.04 -31.06
C ASN A 329 -5.92 -32.85 -31.95
N LEU A 330 -6.55 -31.66 -32.00
CA LEU A 330 -7.76 -31.46 -32.83
C LEU A 330 -7.53 -30.87 -34.23
N ASN A 331 -6.31 -30.44 -34.58
CA ASN A 331 -6.03 -29.85 -35.90
C ASN A 331 -4.88 -30.51 -36.69
N LYS A 332 -4.39 -31.68 -36.28
CA LYS A 332 -3.40 -32.43 -37.09
C LYS A 332 -4.03 -33.26 -38.21
N SER A 333 -5.26 -33.75 -38.03
CA SER A 333 -5.92 -34.62 -39.02
C SER A 333 -6.56 -33.85 -40.19
N SER A 334 -7.17 -32.68 -39.94
CA SER A 334 -7.85 -31.90 -40.99
C SER A 334 -6.88 -31.16 -41.91
N ILE A 335 -5.69 -30.79 -41.42
CA ILE A 335 -4.66 -30.09 -42.21
C ILE A 335 -3.84 -31.09 -43.05
N SER A 336 -3.61 -32.32 -42.56
CA SER A 336 -2.99 -33.39 -43.33
C SER A 336 -3.80 -33.79 -44.58
N PHE A 337 -5.12 -33.63 -44.54
CA PHE A 337 -6.01 -33.90 -45.67
C PHE A 337 -5.95 -32.79 -46.74
N LEU A 338 -5.71 -31.55 -46.32
CA LEU A 338 -5.54 -30.42 -47.24
C LEU A 338 -4.17 -30.48 -47.96
N PHE A 339 -3.12 -30.93 -47.27
CA PHE A 339 -1.79 -31.10 -47.86
C PHE A 339 -1.71 -32.24 -48.88
N SER A 340 -2.39 -33.38 -48.67
CA SER A 340 -2.42 -34.44 -49.69
C SER A 340 -3.30 -34.11 -50.91
N PHE A 341 -4.28 -33.22 -50.73
CA PHE A 341 -5.09 -32.69 -51.83
C PHE A 341 -4.31 -31.73 -52.74
N ILE A 342 -3.35 -30.98 -52.18
CA ILE A 342 -2.50 -30.05 -52.94
C ILE A 342 -1.36 -30.77 -53.67
N GLU A 343 -0.77 -31.82 -53.10
CA GLU A 343 0.26 -32.64 -53.79
C GLU A 343 -0.30 -33.43 -54.99
N SER A 344 -1.61 -33.68 -55.05
CA SER A 344 -2.23 -34.50 -56.12
C SER A 344 -2.66 -33.72 -57.37
N HIS A 345 -2.58 -32.39 -57.37
CA HIS A 345 -2.99 -31.56 -58.51
C HIS A 345 -1.83 -30.68 -58.99
N HIS A 346 -1.08 -31.18 -59.98
CA HIS A 346 0.00 -30.53 -60.73
C HIS A 346 -0.44 -29.22 -61.44
N VAL A 347 -0.77 -28.17 -60.71
CA VAL A 347 -1.04 -26.84 -61.27
C VAL A 347 -0.33 -25.78 -60.44
N LEU A 348 0.97 -25.64 -60.72
CA LEU A 348 1.75 -24.38 -60.80
C LEU A 348 3.23 -24.74 -60.63
N GLY A 349 4.00 -24.57 -61.70
CA GLY A 349 5.45 -24.66 -61.68
C GLY A 349 6.08 -23.47 -60.96
N GLU A 350 7.25 -23.71 -60.39
CA GLU A 350 8.16 -22.72 -59.80
C GLU A 350 7.61 -21.88 -58.65
N ILE A 351 7.40 -22.53 -57.50
CA ILE A 351 7.59 -21.86 -56.21
C ILE A 351 8.76 -22.56 -55.51
N THR A 352 9.92 -21.90 -55.52
CA THR A 352 11.05 -22.25 -54.65
C THR A 352 10.60 -22.30 -53.18
N PRO A 353 11.21 -23.12 -52.30
CA PRO A 353 10.84 -23.23 -50.88
C PRO A 353 10.91 -21.93 -50.05
N ALA A 354 11.29 -20.80 -50.65
CA ALA A 354 11.46 -19.48 -50.06
C ALA A 354 10.16 -18.72 -49.71
N LEU A 355 8.98 -19.31 -49.91
CA LEU A 355 7.68 -18.61 -49.75
C LEU A 355 6.78 -19.18 -48.64
N ILE A 356 7.36 -19.78 -47.60
CA ILE A 356 6.66 -20.14 -46.37
C ILE A 356 6.91 -19.03 -45.32
N LYS A 357 6.04 -18.02 -45.26
CA LYS A 357 6.13 -16.87 -44.32
C LYS A 357 5.25 -17.07 -43.07
N GLN A 358 5.77 -16.73 -41.89
CA GLN A 358 5.19 -17.00 -40.55
C GLN A 358 4.54 -15.75 -39.92
N GLU A 359 3.32 -15.85 -39.37
CA GLU A 359 2.73 -14.84 -38.47
C GLU A 359 3.05 -15.17 -37.01
N CYS A 360 3.45 -14.16 -36.23
CA CYS A 360 3.55 -14.24 -34.78
C CYS A 360 2.19 -13.91 -34.16
N ILE A 361 1.41 -14.93 -33.83
CA ILE A 361 0.08 -14.76 -33.21
C ILE A 361 0.21 -15.00 -31.72
N LYS A 362 -0.16 -13.99 -30.93
CA LYS A 362 -0.38 -14.10 -29.48
C LYS A 362 -1.66 -14.89 -29.23
N GLU A 363 -1.60 -16.21 -29.33
CA GLU A 363 -2.68 -17.07 -28.82
C GLU A 363 -2.48 -17.27 -27.31
N SER A 364 -3.19 -16.50 -26.49
CA SER A 364 -3.32 -16.70 -25.04
C SER A 364 -2.02 -16.64 -24.23
N CYS A 365 -2.07 -17.01 -22.95
CA CYS A 365 -0.93 -17.00 -22.01
C CYS A 365 0.07 -18.12 -22.22
N PHE A 366 0.24 -18.51 -23.48
CA PHE A 366 1.18 -19.50 -23.95
C PHE A 366 1.96 -18.91 -25.11
N PHE A 367 3.26 -19.20 -25.13
CA PHE A 367 4.01 -19.19 -26.38
C PHE A 367 3.88 -20.57 -27.01
N HIS A 368 2.89 -20.82 -27.89
CA HIS A 368 3.01 -21.82 -28.98
C HIS A 368 1.84 -21.87 -29.99
N LYS A 369 2.19 -21.57 -31.27
CA LYS A 369 1.70 -22.07 -32.58
C LYS A 369 0.81 -21.20 -33.50
N LYS A 370 1.52 -20.60 -34.47
CA LYS A 370 1.39 -20.64 -35.95
C LYS A 370 -0.01 -20.76 -36.57
N LYS A 371 -0.50 -19.64 -37.10
CA LYS A 371 -1.43 -19.57 -38.25
C LYS A 371 -0.70 -18.87 -39.40
N VAL A 372 -1.09 -19.19 -40.63
CA VAL A 372 -0.46 -18.68 -41.86
C VAL A 372 -1.46 -17.75 -42.56
N THR A 373 -1.20 -16.44 -42.57
CA THR A 373 -1.79 -15.46 -43.51
C THR A 373 -0.96 -14.16 -43.56
N PHE A 374 -1.33 -13.23 -44.45
CA PHE A 374 -0.43 -12.29 -45.14
C PHE A 374 -0.03 -11.00 -44.38
N ILE A 375 1.29 -10.77 -44.30
CA ILE A 375 2.09 -9.52 -44.14
C ILE A 375 2.10 -8.80 -42.76
N MET A 376 3.25 -8.80 -42.06
CA MET A 376 4.07 -7.60 -41.67
C MET A 376 5.40 -7.99 -40.95
N ILE A 377 6.32 -7.01 -40.89
CA ILE A 377 7.78 -7.00 -40.60
C ILE A 377 8.22 -7.67 -39.27
N ALA A 378 9.26 -8.51 -39.30
CA ALA A 378 9.99 -8.96 -38.11
C ALA A 378 11.21 -8.06 -37.86
N ASP A 379 11.13 -7.18 -36.84
CA ASP A 379 12.32 -6.48 -36.33
C ASP A 379 13.21 -7.52 -35.64
N CYS A 380 14.37 -7.84 -36.23
CA CYS A 380 15.33 -8.75 -35.61
C CYS A 380 16.14 -8.11 -34.47
N ASN A 381 16.04 -6.80 -34.29
CA ASN A 381 16.77 -6.08 -33.26
C ASN A 381 15.82 -5.67 -32.13
N ILE A 382 16.19 -5.97 -30.89
CA ILE A 382 15.45 -5.54 -29.70
C ILE A 382 16.42 -4.77 -28.80
N PHE A 383 16.05 -3.53 -28.47
CA PHE A 383 16.80 -2.67 -27.56
C PHE A 383 15.84 -2.17 -26.48
N ILE A 384 16.12 -2.47 -25.21
CA ILE A 384 15.22 -2.20 -24.08
C ILE A 384 15.96 -1.33 -23.06
N ASN A 385 15.41 -0.18 -22.69
CA ASN A 385 15.89 0.63 -21.56
C ASN A 385 15.14 0.23 -20.28
N CYS A 386 15.66 -0.76 -19.57
CA CYS A 386 15.01 -1.40 -18.43
C CYS A 386 14.78 -0.42 -17.27
N GLY A 387 13.52 -0.15 -16.93
CA GLY A 387 13.17 0.84 -15.89
C GLY A 387 13.27 2.30 -16.35
N GLY A 388 13.58 2.56 -17.63
CA GLY A 388 13.87 3.88 -18.17
C GLY A 388 12.97 4.33 -19.32
N ASN A 389 13.03 5.63 -19.62
CA ASN A 389 12.34 6.20 -20.79
C ASN A 389 13.09 5.88 -22.08
N LYS A 390 12.41 6.01 -23.22
CA LYS A 390 13.02 5.81 -24.54
C LYS A 390 14.28 6.67 -24.73
N VAL A 391 15.39 6.06 -25.14
CA VAL A 391 16.68 6.74 -25.35
C VAL A 391 17.37 6.25 -26.63
N VAL A 392 18.13 7.14 -27.28
CA VAL A 392 18.92 6.80 -28.47
C VAL A 392 20.38 6.75 -28.07
N VAL A 393 21.04 5.61 -28.31
CA VAL A 393 22.45 5.36 -27.97
C VAL A 393 23.09 4.68 -29.18
N ASP A 394 24.20 5.24 -29.66
CA ASP A 394 24.97 4.72 -30.82
C ASP A 394 24.11 4.46 -32.08
N GLY A 395 23.13 5.32 -32.33
CA GLY A 395 22.19 5.22 -33.46
C GLY A 395 21.05 4.21 -33.26
N ASN A 396 21.07 3.41 -32.18
CA ASN A 396 20.02 2.46 -31.82
C ASN A 396 19.00 3.10 -30.88
N VAL A 397 17.73 2.74 -31.03
CA VAL A 397 16.63 3.27 -30.24
C VAL A 397 16.24 2.24 -29.17
N TYR A 398 16.65 2.49 -27.92
CA TYR A 398 16.23 1.69 -26.78
C TYR A 398 14.80 2.08 -26.38
N GLU A 399 13.88 1.11 -26.46
CA GLU A 399 12.47 1.27 -26.13
C GLU A 399 12.26 1.45 -24.61
N GLU A 400 11.17 2.11 -24.24
CA GLU A 400 10.89 2.46 -22.85
C GLU A 400 10.32 1.28 -22.03
N ASP A 401 10.71 1.19 -20.76
CA ASP A 401 10.23 0.18 -19.82
C ASP A 401 9.92 0.83 -18.45
N ILE A 402 8.85 1.64 -18.41
CA ILE A 402 8.55 2.59 -17.33
C ILE A 402 7.54 2.08 -16.27
N THR A 403 7.09 0.83 -16.37
CA THR A 403 6.05 0.29 -15.49
C THR A 403 6.53 0.17 -14.04
N ARG A 404 5.72 0.70 -13.11
CA ARG A 404 6.04 0.72 -11.66
C ARG A 404 5.52 -0.51 -10.89
N LEU A 405 4.74 -1.37 -11.53
CA LEU A 405 4.22 -2.61 -10.96
C LEU A 405 5.32 -3.69 -10.96
N GLY A 406 5.41 -4.47 -9.88
CA GLY A 406 6.53 -5.42 -9.73
C GLY A 406 6.41 -6.59 -8.75
N PRO A 407 5.48 -6.64 -7.77
CA PRO A 407 5.42 -7.79 -6.86
C PRO A 407 4.96 -9.08 -7.54
N SER A 408 3.99 -8.98 -8.45
CA SER A 408 3.52 -10.07 -9.31
C SER A 408 3.00 -9.46 -10.59
N TYR A 409 3.88 -9.31 -11.59
CA TYR A 409 3.57 -8.56 -12.79
C TYR A 409 4.10 -9.23 -14.06
N PHE A 410 3.30 -9.18 -15.11
CA PHE A 410 3.67 -9.47 -16.49
C PHE A 410 3.21 -8.32 -17.41
N GLY A 411 4.09 -7.90 -18.33
CA GLY A 411 3.75 -6.91 -19.34
C GLY A 411 4.44 -7.19 -20.67
N ASP A 412 3.76 -6.88 -21.78
CA ASP A 412 4.27 -7.06 -23.13
C ASP A 412 3.93 -5.87 -24.03
N ASN A 413 4.76 -5.62 -25.04
CA ASN A 413 4.52 -4.58 -26.05
C ASN A 413 4.43 -5.14 -27.48
N GLY A 414 4.39 -6.47 -27.63
CA GLY A 414 4.37 -7.18 -28.91
C GLY A 414 5.74 -7.52 -29.50
N LYS A 415 6.82 -6.81 -29.13
CA LYS A 415 8.21 -7.14 -29.55
C LYS A 415 9.01 -7.79 -28.43
N TRP A 416 8.80 -7.33 -27.20
CA TRP A 416 9.39 -7.90 -26.01
C TRP A 416 8.38 -7.89 -24.87
N ALA A 417 8.66 -8.68 -23.85
CA ALA A 417 7.87 -8.75 -22.63
C ALA A 417 8.78 -8.87 -21.40
N TYR A 418 8.23 -8.64 -20.22
CA TYR A 418 8.91 -8.95 -18.97
C TYR A 418 7.94 -9.45 -17.90
N SER A 419 8.48 -10.23 -16.97
CA SER A 419 7.79 -10.71 -15.78
C SER A 419 8.62 -10.41 -14.53
N SER A 420 7.99 -9.89 -13.49
CA SER A 420 8.60 -9.55 -12.21
C SER A 420 7.86 -10.21 -11.05
N THR A 421 8.60 -10.80 -10.12
CA THR A 421 8.08 -11.50 -8.96
C THR A 421 8.82 -11.08 -7.69
N GLY A 422 8.08 -10.88 -6.60
CA GLY A 422 8.60 -10.83 -5.23
C GLY A 422 8.31 -9.53 -4.46
N ASP A 423 8.44 -9.61 -3.13
CA ASP A 423 8.19 -8.52 -2.17
C ASP A 423 9.48 -8.11 -1.43
N PHE A 424 9.64 -6.82 -1.15
CA PHE A 424 10.74 -6.30 -0.33
C PHE A 424 10.35 -6.23 1.16
N LEU A 425 11.28 -6.56 2.05
CA LEU A 425 10.99 -6.87 3.47
C LEU A 425 10.33 -5.76 4.31
N ASP A 426 10.50 -4.45 4.01
CA ASP A 426 10.10 -3.34 4.92
C ASP A 426 9.28 -2.19 4.24
N ASN A 427 8.40 -2.56 3.32
CA ASN A 427 7.66 -1.68 2.40
C ASN A 427 6.98 -0.42 3.02
N ARG A 428 7.48 0.78 2.69
CA ARG A 428 6.72 2.05 2.83
C ARG A 428 6.66 2.92 1.57
N ASP A 429 7.48 2.67 0.55
CA ASP A 429 7.40 3.33 -0.76
C ASP A 429 8.01 2.42 -1.84
N GLU A 430 7.17 1.66 -2.55
CA GLU A 430 7.60 0.69 -3.57
C GLU A 430 8.34 1.37 -4.73
N LYS A 431 9.62 1.02 -4.93
CA LYS A 431 10.38 1.39 -6.14
C LYS A 431 10.92 0.13 -6.79
N TYR A 432 10.21 -0.39 -7.80
CA TYR A 432 10.72 -1.44 -8.71
C TYR A 432 11.61 -0.88 -9.84
N ILE A 433 11.96 0.41 -9.72
CA ILE A 433 12.87 1.14 -10.60
C ILE A 433 13.87 1.90 -9.73
N ALA A 434 15.16 1.64 -9.94
CA ALA A 434 16.25 2.39 -9.35
C ALA A 434 16.46 3.66 -10.18
N THR A 435 16.73 4.78 -9.53
CA THR A 435 16.96 6.06 -10.22
C THR A 435 18.11 6.78 -9.57
N SER A 436 19.12 7.12 -10.36
CA SER A 436 20.18 8.05 -9.98
C SER A 436 19.77 9.48 -10.34
N THR A 437 19.78 10.39 -9.37
CA THR A 437 19.41 11.80 -9.56
C THR A 437 20.55 12.65 -10.11
N ASN A 438 21.79 12.15 -10.12
CA ASN A 438 22.96 12.91 -10.52
C ASN A 438 23.81 12.16 -11.55
N SER A 439 23.76 12.60 -12.82
CA SER A 439 24.54 12.02 -13.91
C SER A 439 26.06 12.17 -13.73
N SER A 440 26.53 13.11 -12.90
CA SER A 440 27.97 13.29 -12.62
C SER A 440 28.57 12.19 -11.73
N LEU A 441 27.73 11.34 -11.11
CA LEU A 441 28.14 10.16 -10.36
C LEU A 441 28.28 8.92 -11.26
N LEU A 442 27.93 9.02 -12.55
CA LEU A 442 28.04 7.93 -13.53
C LEU A 442 29.25 8.20 -14.43
N HIS A 443 30.33 7.45 -14.25
CA HIS A 443 31.59 7.63 -14.97
C HIS A 443 31.65 6.72 -16.20
N MET A 444 30.88 7.05 -17.24
CA MET A 444 30.67 6.19 -18.42
C MET A 444 30.31 6.97 -19.69
N ASP A 445 30.47 6.33 -20.85
CA ASP A 445 30.28 6.97 -22.17
C ASP A 445 28.82 7.39 -22.45
N ASN A 446 27.85 6.60 -21.99
CA ASN A 446 26.42 6.80 -22.27
C ASN A 446 25.56 6.85 -20.99
N PRO A 447 25.75 7.84 -20.10
CA PRO A 447 25.18 7.83 -18.75
C PRO A 447 23.65 7.80 -18.73
N ARG A 448 22.99 8.32 -19.78
CA ARG A 448 21.51 8.32 -19.90
C ARG A 448 20.89 6.93 -19.91
N LEU A 449 21.59 5.90 -20.42
CA LEU A 449 21.11 4.52 -20.44
C LEU A 449 21.16 3.86 -19.05
N TYR A 450 21.96 4.42 -18.13
CA TYR A 450 22.23 3.85 -16.81
C TYR A 450 21.73 4.74 -15.66
N MET A 451 21.03 5.85 -15.95
CA MET A 451 20.39 6.67 -14.91
C MET A 451 19.24 5.94 -14.21
N THR A 452 18.68 4.94 -14.87
CA THR A 452 17.60 4.09 -14.36
C THR A 452 17.94 2.63 -14.56
N ALA A 453 17.41 1.78 -13.69
CA ALA A 453 17.49 0.33 -13.83
C ALA A 453 16.24 -0.32 -13.27
N ARG A 454 15.76 -1.41 -13.88
CA ARG A 454 14.69 -2.22 -13.30
C ARG A 454 15.24 -3.11 -12.20
N LEU A 455 14.49 -3.23 -11.11
CA LEU A 455 14.79 -4.16 -10.01
C LEU A 455 13.61 -5.08 -9.69
N SER A 456 13.94 -6.21 -9.10
CA SER A 456 12.98 -7.16 -8.53
C SER A 456 13.62 -7.84 -7.32
N PRO A 457 12.91 -8.10 -6.21
CA PRO A 457 13.47 -8.75 -5.03
C PRO A 457 13.74 -10.24 -5.23
N LEU A 458 13.03 -10.92 -6.14
CA LEU A 458 13.16 -12.37 -6.31
C LEU A 458 13.52 -12.75 -7.75
N SER A 459 12.71 -12.36 -8.73
CA SER A 459 12.87 -12.81 -10.11
C SER A 459 12.47 -11.74 -11.10
N LEU A 460 13.28 -11.60 -12.15
CA LEU A 460 13.03 -10.73 -13.28
C LEU A 460 13.31 -11.50 -14.58
N LYS A 461 12.28 -11.72 -15.39
CA LYS A 461 12.42 -12.37 -16.70
C LYS A 461 12.11 -11.38 -17.82
N TYR A 462 12.92 -11.36 -18.85
CA TYR A 462 12.68 -10.65 -20.10
C TYR A 462 12.57 -11.63 -21.25
N TYR A 463 11.74 -11.28 -22.24
CA TYR A 463 11.53 -12.08 -23.43
C TYR A 463 11.70 -11.22 -24.67
N GLY A 464 12.54 -11.67 -25.60
CA GLY A 464 12.48 -11.23 -26.99
C GLY A 464 11.42 -12.07 -27.71
N LEU A 465 10.44 -11.42 -28.35
CA LEU A 465 9.31 -12.08 -28.99
C LEU A 465 9.41 -11.97 -30.50
N CYS A 466 8.88 -12.99 -31.19
CA CYS A 466 8.76 -13.00 -32.65
C CYS A 466 10.10 -12.84 -33.38
N LEU A 467 11.20 -13.27 -32.76
CA LEU A 467 12.53 -13.29 -33.36
C LEU A 467 12.59 -14.39 -34.42
N HIS A 468 13.39 -14.16 -35.46
CA HIS A 468 13.66 -15.18 -36.49
C HIS A 468 14.43 -16.35 -35.88
N GLU A 469 14.26 -17.56 -36.42
CA GLU A 469 15.07 -18.70 -36.01
C GLU A 469 16.54 -18.43 -36.40
N GLY A 470 17.44 -18.53 -35.44
CA GLY A 470 18.84 -18.25 -35.71
C GLY A 470 19.63 -17.84 -34.48
N ASN A 471 20.89 -17.50 -34.70
CA ASN A 471 21.81 -17.12 -33.65
C ASN A 471 21.81 -15.60 -33.45
N TYR A 472 21.74 -15.18 -32.20
CA TYR A 472 21.73 -13.79 -31.79
C TYR A 472 22.88 -13.48 -30.82
N THR A 473 23.33 -12.24 -30.87
CA THR A 473 24.15 -11.63 -29.83
C THR A 473 23.24 -10.94 -28.83
N VAL A 474 23.31 -11.37 -27.57
CA VAL A 474 22.61 -10.75 -26.43
C VAL A 474 23.63 -9.95 -25.62
N LYS A 475 23.35 -8.66 -25.39
CA LYS A 475 24.13 -7.80 -24.50
C LYS A 475 23.27 -7.38 -23.33
N LEU A 476 23.75 -7.66 -22.11
CA LEU A 476 23.12 -7.24 -20.87
C LEU A 476 23.92 -6.09 -20.28
N HIS A 477 23.26 -4.95 -20.07
CA HIS A 477 23.87 -3.73 -19.57
C HIS A 477 23.57 -3.57 -18.07
N PHE A 478 24.62 -3.48 -17.27
CA PHE A 478 24.55 -3.36 -15.83
C PHE A 478 25.30 -2.11 -15.35
N ALA A 479 24.77 -1.45 -14.32
CA ALA A 479 25.49 -0.50 -13.50
C ALA A 479 24.90 -0.52 -12.08
N GLU A 480 25.75 -0.63 -11.05
CA GLU A 480 25.27 -0.52 -9.66
C GLU A 480 25.10 0.96 -9.32
N ILE A 481 23.85 1.40 -9.22
CA ILE A 481 23.48 2.82 -9.04
C ILE A 481 22.78 3.09 -7.72
N MET A 482 22.61 2.08 -6.87
CA MET A 482 21.97 2.20 -5.56
C MET A 482 22.98 2.26 -4.40
N PHE A 483 24.21 1.80 -4.60
CA PHE A 483 25.28 1.83 -3.60
C PHE A 483 26.28 2.97 -3.90
N PRO A 484 26.52 3.90 -2.96
CA PRO A 484 27.50 4.97 -3.15
C PRO A 484 28.94 4.44 -3.07
N ASP A 485 29.87 5.08 -3.79
CA ASP A 485 31.32 4.77 -3.82
C ASP A 485 32.13 5.76 -2.98
N ASP A 486 31.73 5.99 -1.73
CA ASP A 486 32.29 7.01 -0.84
C ASP A 486 32.94 6.44 0.43
N GLN A 487 33.18 5.12 0.46
CA GLN A 487 33.71 4.38 1.61
C GLN A 487 32.89 4.56 2.91
N THR A 488 31.64 5.00 2.82
CA THR A 488 30.74 5.12 3.97
C THR A 488 30.04 3.79 4.28
N PHE A 489 29.35 3.67 5.42
CA PHE A 489 28.55 2.49 5.77
C PHE A 489 27.60 2.02 4.62
N PRO A 490 26.86 2.91 3.94
CA PRO A 490 26.16 2.61 2.68
C PRO A 490 26.95 1.88 1.59
N SER A 491 28.25 2.16 1.45
CA SER A 491 29.10 1.66 0.36
C SER A 491 29.48 0.18 0.49
N VAL A 492 29.29 -0.43 1.67
CA VAL A 492 29.61 -1.87 1.90
C VAL A 492 28.54 -2.83 1.36
N GLY A 493 27.44 -2.30 0.81
CA GLY A 493 26.37 -3.06 0.19
C GLY A 493 26.86 -3.96 -0.94
N GLN A 494 26.31 -5.17 -1.03
CA GLN A 494 26.61 -6.11 -2.11
C GLN A 494 25.33 -6.64 -2.75
N ARG A 495 25.27 -6.57 -4.08
CA ARG A 495 24.19 -7.16 -4.87
C ARG A 495 24.72 -8.41 -5.54
N ILE A 496 24.03 -9.53 -5.33
CA ILE A 496 24.43 -10.83 -5.88
C ILE A 496 23.18 -11.54 -6.42
N PHE A 497 23.20 -11.94 -7.68
CA PHE A 497 22.11 -12.69 -8.33
C PHE A 497 22.65 -13.57 -9.45
N ASP A 498 21.85 -14.52 -9.91
CA ASP A 498 22.16 -15.39 -11.05
C ASP A 498 21.51 -14.84 -12.33
N VAL A 499 22.12 -15.12 -13.48
CA VAL A 499 21.55 -14.82 -14.81
C VAL A 499 21.54 -16.08 -15.64
N SER A 500 20.39 -16.37 -16.25
CA SER A 500 20.18 -17.46 -17.18
C SER A 500 19.65 -16.95 -18.51
N ILE A 501 20.07 -17.56 -19.61
CA ILE A 501 19.58 -17.27 -20.97
C ILE A 501 19.13 -18.59 -21.56
N GLN A 502 17.92 -18.64 -22.13
CA GLN A 502 17.31 -19.87 -22.65
C GLN A 502 17.35 -21.04 -21.64
N GLY A 503 17.10 -20.74 -20.36
CA GLY A 503 17.14 -21.72 -19.27
C GLY A 503 18.54 -22.18 -18.83
N GLN A 504 19.61 -21.77 -19.52
CA GLN A 504 20.99 -22.07 -19.10
C GLN A 504 21.53 -20.97 -18.21
N LYS A 505 22.01 -21.31 -17.01
CA LYS A 505 22.65 -20.37 -16.09
C LYS A 505 24.02 -19.95 -16.63
N VAL A 506 24.09 -18.73 -17.18
CA VAL A 506 25.28 -18.18 -17.83
C VAL A 506 26.14 -17.35 -16.87
N LEU A 507 25.54 -16.72 -15.86
CA LEU A 507 26.26 -16.03 -14.78
C LEU A 507 25.74 -16.54 -13.44
N ARG A 508 26.66 -16.87 -12.53
CA ARG A 508 26.35 -17.35 -11.18
C ARG A 508 26.96 -16.44 -10.15
N ASP A 509 26.22 -16.14 -9.09
CA ASP A 509 26.65 -15.25 -8.00
C ASP A 509 27.20 -13.92 -8.54
N TYR A 510 26.54 -13.39 -9.57
CA TYR A 510 26.98 -12.21 -10.31
C TYR A 510 26.85 -10.96 -9.45
N ASN A 511 27.96 -10.21 -9.33
CA ASN A 511 28.05 -8.98 -8.56
C ASN A 511 28.49 -7.84 -9.48
N ILE A 512 27.55 -6.94 -9.79
CA ILE A 512 27.75 -5.85 -10.75
C ILE A 512 28.94 -4.97 -10.36
N ALA A 513 29.00 -4.53 -9.10
CA ALA A 513 30.05 -3.63 -8.63
C ALA A 513 31.45 -4.27 -8.71
N LYS A 514 31.54 -5.58 -8.44
CA LYS A 514 32.79 -6.34 -8.57
C LYS A 514 33.22 -6.45 -10.03
N GLU A 515 32.30 -6.81 -10.93
CA GLU A 515 32.60 -7.03 -12.35
C GLU A 515 32.86 -5.72 -13.12
N ALA A 516 32.28 -4.61 -12.66
CA ALA A 516 32.49 -3.25 -13.18
C ALA A 516 33.69 -2.53 -12.54
N ASN A 517 34.38 -3.14 -11.56
CA ASN A 517 35.43 -2.51 -10.74
C ASN A 517 34.99 -1.20 -10.04
N GLY A 518 33.80 -1.19 -9.45
CA GLY A 518 33.24 -0.07 -8.68
C GLY A 518 31.74 0.11 -8.91
N THR A 519 31.11 1.00 -8.14
CA THR A 519 29.71 1.41 -8.38
C THR A 519 29.67 2.61 -9.33
N GLY A 520 28.52 2.87 -9.95
CA GLY A 520 28.37 3.96 -10.93
C GLY A 520 29.16 3.78 -12.24
N LYS A 521 29.66 2.55 -12.50
CA LYS A 521 30.38 2.16 -13.72
C LYS A 521 29.56 1.14 -14.51
N GLU A 522 29.67 1.18 -15.83
CA GLU A 522 28.99 0.25 -16.71
C GLU A 522 29.74 -1.08 -16.81
N LYS A 523 28.98 -2.16 -16.89
CA LYS A 523 29.45 -3.49 -17.26
C LYS A 523 28.49 -4.07 -18.29
N ILE A 524 29.04 -4.44 -19.44
CA ILE A 524 28.29 -5.05 -20.54
C ILE A 524 28.73 -6.51 -20.63
N GLU A 525 27.81 -7.43 -20.37
CA GLU A 525 28.01 -8.86 -20.58
C GLU A 525 27.50 -9.23 -21.97
N VAL A 526 28.36 -9.88 -22.77
CA VAL A 526 28.09 -10.19 -24.19
C VAL A 526 28.04 -11.70 -24.38
N PHE A 527 26.88 -12.19 -24.83
CA PHE A 527 26.63 -13.58 -25.14
C PHE A 527 26.41 -13.72 -26.64
N ASN A 528 27.43 -14.21 -27.33
CA ASN A 528 27.35 -14.50 -28.76
C ASN A 528 26.68 -15.84 -29.00
N ASP A 529 26.09 -16.01 -30.19
CA ASP A 529 25.53 -17.27 -30.68
C ASP A 529 24.44 -17.88 -29.79
N THR A 530 23.63 -17.02 -29.15
CA THR A 530 22.42 -17.44 -28.45
C THR A 530 21.39 -17.90 -29.48
N HIS A 531 21.11 -19.20 -29.50
CA HIS A 531 20.18 -19.78 -30.47
C HIS A 531 18.72 -19.49 -30.07
N VAL A 532 17.95 -18.95 -31.01
CA VAL A 532 16.50 -18.78 -30.92
C VAL A 532 15.85 -19.86 -31.77
N ASN A 533 14.95 -20.63 -31.15
CA ASN A 533 14.25 -21.73 -31.79
C ASN A 533 13.13 -21.23 -32.71
N ILE A 534 12.49 -22.16 -33.41
CA ILE A 534 11.38 -21.90 -34.35
C ILE A 534 10.11 -21.28 -33.72
N ASP A 535 10.04 -21.16 -32.40
CA ASP A 535 8.98 -20.47 -31.67
C ASP A 535 9.22 -18.95 -31.59
N GLY A 536 10.44 -18.49 -31.91
CA GLY A 536 10.81 -17.08 -31.98
C GLY A 536 10.93 -16.40 -30.63
N THR A 537 11.08 -17.16 -29.53
CA THR A 537 11.18 -16.60 -28.17
C THR A 537 12.59 -16.72 -27.61
N LEU A 538 13.12 -15.60 -27.11
CA LEU A 538 14.38 -15.54 -26.37
C LEU A 538 14.11 -15.19 -24.91
N GLU A 539 14.35 -16.11 -23.97
CA GLU A 539 14.18 -15.86 -22.53
C GLU A 539 15.51 -15.45 -21.86
N ILE A 540 15.48 -14.38 -21.07
CA ILE A 540 16.55 -13.93 -20.16
C ILE A 540 15.96 -13.90 -18.75
N HIS A 541 16.58 -14.59 -17.80
CA HIS A 541 16.10 -14.71 -16.42
C HIS A 541 17.18 -14.26 -15.43
N LEU A 542 16.89 -13.22 -14.66
CA LEU A 542 17.70 -12.77 -13.55
C LEU A 542 17.01 -13.19 -12.24
N GLN A 543 17.71 -13.95 -11.40
CA GLN A 543 17.12 -14.56 -10.21
C GLN A 543 18.00 -14.33 -8.98
N TRP A 544 17.36 -13.94 -7.88
CA TRP A 544 18.04 -13.76 -6.62
C TRP A 544 18.00 -15.01 -5.75
N GLY A 545 19.15 -15.55 -5.38
CA GLY A 545 19.29 -16.75 -4.52
C GLY A 545 19.36 -16.46 -3.02
N GLY A 546 19.07 -15.24 -2.56
CA GLY A 546 19.18 -14.90 -1.13
C GLY A 546 20.61 -14.59 -0.67
N LYS A 547 21.44 -14.14 -1.62
CA LYS A 547 22.84 -13.73 -1.38
C LYS A 547 22.97 -12.21 -1.50
N GLY A 548 24.03 -11.67 -0.89
CA GLY A 548 24.28 -10.23 -0.83
C GLY A 548 23.57 -9.55 0.34
N THR A 549 23.58 -8.23 0.36
CA THR A 549 23.05 -7.40 1.46
C THR A 549 21.58 -7.06 1.23
N HIS A 550 20.75 -7.17 2.28
CA HIS A 550 19.30 -6.95 2.16
C HIS A 550 18.82 -5.62 2.75
N ALA A 551 19.67 -4.93 3.50
CA ALA A 551 19.27 -3.80 4.36
C ALA A 551 20.24 -2.59 4.32
N ILE A 552 21.25 -2.59 3.46
CA ILE A 552 22.24 -1.50 3.34
C ILE A 552 22.32 -1.08 1.86
N PRO A 553 22.16 0.22 1.53
CA PRO A 553 22.04 1.39 2.43
C PRO A 553 20.65 1.63 3.01
N HIS A 554 19.63 1.03 2.41
CA HIS A 554 18.25 1.07 2.89
C HIS A 554 17.69 -0.35 2.86
N ALA A 555 16.54 -0.57 3.51
CA ALA A 555 15.75 -1.77 3.22
C ALA A 555 15.33 -1.75 1.74
N SER A 556 15.12 -2.94 1.15
CA SER A 556 14.65 -3.10 -0.24
C SER A 556 15.70 -2.91 -1.34
N VAL A 557 16.96 -3.23 -1.05
CA VAL A 557 18.09 -3.02 -1.97
C VAL A 557 18.62 -4.28 -2.62
N TYR A 558 18.13 -5.48 -2.24
CA TYR A 558 18.59 -6.76 -2.77
C TYR A 558 17.90 -7.13 -4.10
N GLY A 559 18.27 -8.29 -4.66
CA GLY A 559 17.68 -8.80 -5.90
C GLY A 559 18.37 -8.33 -7.18
N PRO A 560 17.96 -8.84 -8.36
CA PRO A 560 18.50 -8.42 -9.65
C PRO A 560 18.27 -6.94 -9.95
N LEU A 561 19.23 -6.35 -10.66
CA LEU A 561 19.18 -5.00 -11.20
C LEU A 561 19.73 -5.04 -12.64
N ILE A 562 19.02 -4.43 -13.59
CA ILE A 562 19.44 -4.35 -15.00
C ILE A 562 19.06 -3.00 -15.61
N SER A 563 20.01 -2.38 -16.34
CA SER A 563 19.84 -1.05 -16.94
C SER A 563 19.30 -1.13 -18.36
N ALA A 564 19.81 -2.07 -19.17
CA ALA A 564 19.35 -2.24 -20.54
C ALA A 564 19.64 -3.64 -21.11
N ILE A 565 18.93 -4.00 -22.17
CA ILE A 565 19.12 -5.24 -22.93
C ILE A 565 19.23 -4.89 -24.41
N SER A 566 20.17 -5.51 -25.11
CA SER A 566 20.30 -5.45 -26.56
C SER A 566 20.33 -6.85 -27.15
N ILE A 567 19.54 -7.11 -28.18
CA ILE A 567 19.50 -8.39 -28.91
C ILE A 567 19.63 -8.07 -30.39
N THR A 568 20.66 -8.61 -31.04
CA THR A 568 20.97 -8.36 -32.46
C THR A 568 21.31 -9.67 -33.18
N PRO A 569 20.85 -9.91 -34.42
CA PRO A 569 21.10 -11.15 -35.13
C PRO A 569 22.57 -11.30 -35.56
N ASN A 570 23.08 -12.53 -35.59
CA ASN A 570 24.43 -12.87 -36.09
C ASN A 570 24.44 -13.20 -37.59
N PHE A 571 23.33 -12.95 -38.27
CA PHE A 571 23.11 -13.22 -39.70
C PHE A 571 22.72 -11.92 -40.43
N SER A 572 22.81 -11.92 -41.77
CA SER A 572 22.63 -10.69 -42.56
C SER A 572 21.27 -10.04 -42.31
N PRO A 573 21.20 -8.71 -42.09
CA PRO A 573 19.94 -7.98 -41.92
C PRO A 573 18.97 -8.15 -43.09
N ASP A 574 19.45 -8.54 -44.27
CA ASP A 574 18.62 -8.80 -45.45
C ASP A 574 17.58 -9.92 -45.23
N LEU A 575 17.86 -10.87 -44.31
CA LEU A 575 16.88 -11.88 -43.87
C LEU A 575 15.75 -11.28 -43.00
N CYS A 576 16.01 -10.13 -42.37
CA CYS A 576 15.08 -9.37 -41.54
C CYS A 576 14.35 -8.27 -42.33
N ILE A 577 14.81 -7.97 -43.55
CA ILE A 577 14.33 -6.88 -44.41
C ILE A 577 13.72 -7.48 -45.69
N GLU A 578 12.49 -7.99 -45.60
CA GLU A 578 11.58 -7.98 -46.74
C GLU A 578 10.34 -7.14 -46.41
N ALA A 579 10.57 -5.86 -46.13
CA ALA A 579 9.63 -4.77 -46.46
C ALA A 579 10.24 -3.39 -46.18
N SER A 580 11.28 -3.00 -46.90
CA SER A 580 11.38 -1.59 -47.29
C SER A 580 12.12 -1.47 -48.62
N GLN A 581 11.52 -0.75 -49.56
CA GLN A 581 12.06 -0.34 -50.86
C GLN A 581 11.89 -1.29 -52.07
N HIS A 582 10.66 -1.46 -52.53
CA HIS A 582 10.42 -1.39 -53.98
C HIS A 582 9.33 -0.36 -54.26
N LYS A 583 9.74 0.86 -54.63
CA LYS A 583 8.86 1.73 -55.42
C LYS A 583 8.65 1.02 -56.76
N LEU A 584 7.41 0.62 -57.05
CA LEU A 584 7.03 0.14 -58.37
C LEU A 584 7.41 1.21 -59.40
N SER A 585 8.17 0.81 -60.43
CA SER A 585 8.49 1.68 -61.57
C SER A 585 7.19 2.23 -62.17
N THR A 586 7.20 3.50 -62.58
CA THR A 586 6.06 4.18 -63.23
C THR A 586 5.50 3.37 -64.41
N GLY A 587 6.33 2.55 -65.08
CA GLY A 587 5.88 1.62 -66.12
C GLY A 587 5.02 0.46 -65.62
N ALA A 588 5.26 -0.08 -64.42
CA ALA A 588 4.45 -1.14 -63.82
C ALA A 588 3.09 -0.62 -63.36
N ILE A 589 3.02 0.62 -62.85
CA ILE A 589 1.77 1.27 -62.46
C ILE A 589 0.89 1.54 -63.69
N LEU A 590 1.50 1.98 -64.81
CA LEU A 590 0.79 2.16 -66.09
C LEU A 590 0.32 0.83 -66.70
N GLY A 591 1.11 -0.24 -66.56
CA GLY A 591 0.73 -1.58 -67.02
C GLY A 591 -0.45 -2.16 -66.22
N ILE A 592 -0.43 -2.02 -64.89
CA ILE A 592 -1.50 -2.51 -64.00
C ILE A 592 -2.78 -1.69 -64.20
N THR A 593 -2.68 -0.37 -64.37
CA THR A 593 -3.86 0.47 -64.65
C THR A 593 -4.44 0.19 -66.03
N ALA A 594 -3.63 -0.03 -67.07
CA ALA A 594 -4.11 -0.42 -68.39
C ALA A 594 -4.81 -1.80 -68.36
N ALA A 595 -4.24 -2.78 -67.67
CA ALA A 595 -4.84 -4.11 -67.52
C ALA A 595 -6.14 -4.06 -66.72
N ALA A 596 -6.18 -3.27 -65.62
CA ALA A 596 -7.39 -3.08 -64.82
C ALA A 596 -8.49 -2.35 -65.61
N CYS A 597 -8.14 -1.38 -66.46
CA CYS A 597 -9.11 -0.70 -67.33
C CYS A 597 -9.66 -1.63 -68.41
N ILE A 598 -8.87 -2.54 -68.97
CA ILE A 598 -9.32 -3.53 -69.95
C ILE A 598 -10.27 -4.55 -69.29
N VAL A 599 -9.92 -5.05 -68.10
CA VAL A 599 -10.76 -5.96 -67.32
C VAL A 599 -12.06 -5.28 -66.89
N ALA A 600 -12.00 -4.03 -66.42
CA ALA A 600 -13.19 -3.24 -66.08
C ALA A 600 -14.08 -3.00 -67.31
N SER A 601 -13.50 -2.74 -68.48
CA SER A 601 -14.25 -2.54 -69.73
C SER A 601 -14.94 -3.83 -70.20
N LEU A 602 -14.28 -4.98 -70.04
CA LEU A 602 -14.85 -6.30 -70.33
C LEU A 602 -15.97 -6.67 -69.34
N ILE A 603 -15.81 -6.34 -68.06
CA ILE A 603 -16.85 -6.52 -67.03
C ILE A 603 -18.04 -5.60 -67.30
N VAL A 604 -17.83 -4.35 -67.69
CA VAL A 604 -18.90 -3.42 -68.07
C VAL A 604 -19.62 -3.90 -69.34
N LEU A 605 -18.90 -4.42 -70.34
CA LEU A 605 -19.51 -4.99 -71.53
C LEU A 605 -20.33 -6.25 -71.21
N LEU A 606 -19.84 -7.11 -70.30
CA LEU A 606 -20.55 -8.28 -69.79
C LEU A 606 -21.80 -7.87 -69.01
N ILE A 607 -21.71 -6.84 -68.16
CA ILE A 607 -22.84 -6.27 -67.42
C ILE A 607 -23.86 -5.62 -68.37
N LEU A 608 -23.42 -4.96 -69.45
CA LEU A 608 -24.30 -4.37 -70.48
C LEU A 608 -24.99 -5.43 -71.35
N LEU A 609 -24.34 -6.57 -71.59
CA LEU A 609 -24.92 -7.72 -72.29
C LEU A 609 -25.89 -8.51 -71.40
N LEU A 610 -25.61 -8.61 -70.09
CA LEU A 610 -26.48 -9.24 -69.10
C LEU A 610 -27.68 -8.35 -68.69
N SER A 611 -27.53 -7.02 -68.72
CA SER A 611 -28.59 -6.05 -68.38
C SER A 611 -29.64 -5.82 -69.49
N ARG A 612 -29.45 -6.39 -70.69
CA ARG A 612 -30.50 -6.42 -71.73
C ARG A 612 -31.60 -7.48 -71.50
N ARG A 613 -31.50 -8.31 -70.45
CA ARG A 613 -32.54 -9.27 -70.05
C ARG A 613 -32.94 -9.10 -68.59
N ARG A 614 -33.77 -8.09 -68.31
CA ARG A 614 -34.99 -8.11 -67.46
C ARG A 614 -35.26 -6.72 -66.88
N LYS A 615 -36.49 -6.27 -67.12
CA LYS A 615 -37.13 -5.06 -66.57
C LYS A 615 -37.66 -5.34 -65.16
N HIS A 616 -37.59 -4.31 -64.29
CA HIS A 616 -38.46 -3.90 -63.15
C HIS A 616 -39.23 -5.00 -62.38
N ASP A 617 -39.25 -5.07 -61.04
CA ASP A 617 -39.34 -4.03 -60.00
C ASP A 617 -38.73 -4.53 -58.67
N ASP A 618 -38.38 -3.55 -57.81
CA ASP A 618 -38.29 -3.50 -56.34
C ASP A 618 -37.78 -4.68 -55.48
N GLU A 619 -37.16 -4.29 -54.35
CA GLU A 619 -36.57 -5.11 -53.28
C GLU A 619 -35.15 -5.64 -53.51
N LEU A 620 -34.13 -4.78 -53.34
CA LEU A 620 -32.85 -5.20 -52.72
C LEU A 620 -32.04 -3.97 -52.25
N ARG A 621 -32.64 -3.21 -51.31
CA ARG A 621 -31.93 -2.30 -50.38
C ARG A 621 -31.80 -2.92 -48.99
N GLY A 622 -31.62 -4.23 -48.93
CA GLY A 622 -31.23 -4.93 -47.71
C GLY A 622 -29.73 -5.15 -47.73
N LEU A 623 -29.01 -4.53 -46.76
CA LEU A 623 -27.58 -4.65 -46.43
C LEU A 623 -26.70 -3.39 -46.63
N GLU A 624 -27.26 -2.19 -46.43
CA GLU A 624 -26.47 -1.08 -45.83
C GLU A 624 -26.69 -1.11 -44.31
N LEU A 625 -25.78 -1.76 -43.58
CA LEU A 625 -25.84 -1.81 -42.12
C LEU A 625 -25.33 -0.50 -41.49
N VAL A 626 -26.29 0.39 -41.22
CA VAL A 626 -26.45 1.20 -40.00
C VAL A 626 -25.32 2.20 -39.62
N THR A 627 -25.20 3.31 -40.37
CA THR A 627 -25.05 4.71 -39.89
C THR A 627 -24.82 5.64 -41.11
N GLY A 628 -25.53 6.77 -41.19
CA GLY A 628 -25.49 7.66 -42.37
C GLY A 628 -24.20 8.50 -42.45
N TYR A 629 -23.52 8.49 -43.59
CA TYR A 629 -22.39 9.40 -43.83
C TYR A 629 -22.90 10.74 -44.39
N PHE A 630 -22.57 11.85 -43.74
CA PHE A 630 -22.88 13.21 -44.19
C PHE A 630 -21.62 13.90 -44.72
N SER A 631 -21.74 14.60 -45.86
CA SER A 631 -20.63 15.41 -46.36
C SER A 631 -20.46 16.70 -45.56
N PHE A 632 -19.22 17.21 -45.48
CA PHE A 632 -18.94 18.45 -44.75
C PHE A 632 -19.72 19.63 -45.34
N LYS A 633 -19.91 19.65 -46.67
CA LYS A 633 -20.71 20.66 -47.36
C LYS A 633 -22.17 20.67 -46.91
N GLN A 634 -22.78 19.50 -46.75
CA GLN A 634 -24.16 19.37 -46.27
C GLN A 634 -24.31 19.91 -44.84
N ILE A 635 -23.39 19.55 -43.94
CA ILE A 635 -23.44 19.99 -42.54
C ILE A 635 -23.13 21.47 -42.40
N LYS A 636 -22.19 22.00 -43.20
CA LYS A 636 -21.89 23.43 -43.27
C LYS A 636 -23.11 24.22 -43.76
N ALA A 637 -23.88 23.71 -44.73
CA ALA A 637 -25.12 24.34 -45.15
C ALA A 637 -26.20 24.28 -44.05
N ALA A 638 -26.38 23.10 -43.44
CA ALA A 638 -27.39 22.87 -42.41
C ALA A 638 -27.20 23.74 -41.15
N THR A 639 -25.95 24.02 -40.78
CA THR A 639 -25.59 24.82 -39.59
C THR A 639 -25.38 26.31 -39.89
N LYS A 640 -25.60 26.75 -41.14
CA LYS A 640 -25.26 28.10 -41.63
C LYS A 640 -23.80 28.46 -41.38
N ASN A 641 -22.89 27.55 -41.74
CA ASN A 641 -21.46 27.65 -41.53
C ASN A 641 -21.07 27.75 -40.04
N PHE A 642 -21.68 26.91 -39.20
CA PHE A 642 -21.45 26.89 -37.75
C PHE A 642 -21.65 28.27 -37.10
N ASP A 643 -22.73 28.97 -37.49
CA ASP A 643 -23.10 30.27 -36.95
C ASP A 643 -23.15 30.22 -35.41
N ILE A 644 -22.55 31.21 -34.75
CA ILE A 644 -22.50 31.27 -33.29
C ILE A 644 -23.91 31.41 -32.70
N ALA A 645 -24.87 31.97 -33.44
CA ALA A 645 -26.28 32.04 -33.06
C ALA A 645 -26.95 30.66 -32.99
N ASN A 646 -26.38 29.65 -33.67
CA ASN A 646 -26.85 28.26 -33.63
C ASN A 646 -26.12 27.42 -32.58
N LYS A 647 -25.18 27.99 -31.81
CA LYS A 647 -24.43 27.25 -30.79
C LYS A 647 -25.35 26.92 -29.60
N LEU A 648 -25.53 25.63 -29.33
CA LEU A 648 -26.39 25.11 -28.27
C LEU A 648 -25.66 25.01 -26.92
N GLY A 649 -24.35 24.77 -26.96
CA GLY A 649 -23.47 24.64 -25.80
C GLY A 649 -22.04 24.27 -26.20
N GLU A 650 -21.13 24.27 -25.21
CA GLU A 650 -19.75 23.84 -25.35
C GLU A 650 -19.33 23.12 -24.07
N GLY A 651 -18.87 21.87 -24.21
CA GLY A 651 -18.34 21.05 -23.13
C GLY A 651 -16.87 20.70 -23.36
N GLY A 652 -16.31 19.79 -22.55
CA GLY A 652 -14.90 19.36 -22.64
C GLY A 652 -14.48 18.73 -23.98
N PHE A 653 -15.45 18.43 -24.85
CA PHE A 653 -15.27 17.67 -26.09
C PHE A 653 -15.55 18.49 -27.36
N GLY A 654 -15.93 19.76 -27.21
CA GLY A 654 -16.14 20.70 -28.30
C GLY A 654 -17.55 21.32 -28.37
N PRO A 655 -17.77 22.27 -29.30
CA PRO A 655 -19.04 22.98 -29.45
C PRO A 655 -20.11 22.15 -30.17
N VAL A 656 -21.36 22.33 -29.75
CA VAL A 656 -22.55 21.72 -30.38
C VAL A 656 -23.39 22.80 -31.05
N TYR A 657 -23.82 22.56 -32.29
CA TYR A 657 -24.60 23.50 -33.10
C TYR A 657 -25.95 22.91 -33.51
N LYS A 658 -26.99 23.75 -33.52
CA LYS A 658 -28.26 23.44 -34.16
C LYS A 658 -28.10 23.52 -35.68
N GLY A 659 -28.62 22.52 -36.39
CA GLY A 659 -28.70 22.52 -37.83
C GLY A 659 -30.09 22.11 -38.32
N MET A 660 -30.36 22.39 -39.59
CA MET A 660 -31.56 21.93 -40.28
C MET A 660 -31.14 21.29 -41.61
N LEU A 661 -31.46 20.02 -41.78
CA LEU A 661 -31.22 19.29 -43.02
C LEU A 661 -32.18 19.75 -44.14
N PRO A 662 -31.89 19.47 -45.42
CA PRO A 662 -32.71 19.94 -46.55
C PRO A 662 -34.15 19.43 -46.55
N ASP A 663 -34.40 18.29 -45.90
CA ASP A 663 -35.72 17.68 -45.70
C ASP A 663 -36.53 18.33 -44.56
N GLY A 664 -35.96 19.31 -43.85
CA GLY A 664 -36.56 19.99 -42.71
C GLY A 664 -36.24 19.35 -41.35
N THR A 665 -35.48 18.24 -41.33
CA THR A 665 -35.11 17.57 -40.08
C THR A 665 -34.17 18.45 -39.25
N LEU A 666 -34.54 18.73 -38.00
CA LEU A 666 -33.69 19.44 -37.04
C LEU A 666 -32.64 18.50 -36.46
N ILE A 667 -31.39 18.94 -36.44
CA ILE A 667 -30.24 18.16 -35.98
C ILE A 667 -29.40 18.92 -34.96
N ALA A 668 -28.70 18.18 -34.12
CA ALA A 668 -27.61 18.69 -33.29
C ALA A 668 -26.27 18.16 -33.82
N VAL A 669 -25.34 19.06 -34.11
CA VAL A 669 -24.03 18.76 -34.69
C VAL A 669 -22.95 19.01 -33.65
N LYS A 670 -22.35 17.94 -33.11
CA LYS A 670 -21.23 17.99 -32.17
C LYS A 670 -19.93 18.01 -32.97
N LYS A 671 -19.14 19.08 -32.84
CA LYS A 671 -17.85 19.24 -33.51
C LYS A 671 -16.73 18.86 -32.57
N LEU A 672 -16.01 17.78 -32.88
CA LEU A 672 -14.90 17.28 -32.07
C LEU A 672 -13.56 17.85 -32.55
N SER A 673 -12.59 17.92 -31.64
CA SER A 673 -11.23 18.36 -31.97
C SER A 673 -10.41 17.22 -32.58
N SER A 674 -10.09 17.33 -33.88
CA SER A 674 -9.18 16.41 -34.58
C SER A 674 -7.71 16.54 -34.16
N LYS A 675 -7.36 17.60 -33.41
CA LYS A 675 -5.99 17.86 -32.93
C LYS A 675 -5.65 17.15 -31.62
N SER A 676 -6.62 16.53 -30.94
CA SER A 676 -6.38 15.83 -29.68
C SER A 676 -6.54 14.31 -29.84
N LYS A 677 -5.61 13.54 -29.25
CA LYS A 677 -5.72 12.06 -29.20
C LYS A 677 -6.98 11.59 -28.46
N GLN A 678 -7.50 12.42 -27.56
CA GLN A 678 -8.71 12.17 -26.79
C GLN A 678 -9.97 12.28 -27.67
N GLY A 679 -10.08 13.35 -28.48
CA GLY A 679 -11.24 13.57 -29.35
C GLY A 679 -11.41 12.49 -30.43
N ASN A 680 -10.30 11.95 -30.95
CA ASN A 680 -10.35 10.83 -31.91
C ASN A 680 -10.86 9.53 -31.26
N ARG A 681 -10.50 9.24 -30.01
CA ARG A 681 -10.96 8.04 -29.29
C ARG A 681 -12.44 8.14 -28.95
N GLU A 682 -12.89 9.29 -28.48
CA GLU A 682 -14.29 9.56 -28.18
C GLU A 682 -15.16 9.48 -29.44
N PHE A 683 -14.69 10.01 -30.57
CA PHE A 683 -15.40 9.89 -31.85
C PHE A 683 -15.64 8.43 -32.25
N VAL A 684 -14.60 7.60 -32.17
CA VAL A 684 -14.68 6.17 -32.52
C VAL A 684 -15.55 5.40 -31.52
N ASN A 685 -15.41 5.67 -30.22
CA ASN A 685 -16.26 5.06 -29.20
C ASN A 685 -17.73 5.45 -29.39
N GLU A 686 -18.01 6.73 -29.61
CA GLU A 686 -19.39 7.22 -29.71
C GLU A 686 -20.08 6.65 -30.95
N ILE A 687 -19.40 6.56 -32.10
CA ILE A 687 -19.91 5.85 -33.29
C ILE A 687 -20.12 4.37 -32.99
N GLY A 688 -19.10 3.69 -32.45
CA GLY A 688 -19.13 2.24 -32.26
C GLY A 688 -20.17 1.77 -31.24
N MET A 689 -20.44 2.57 -30.20
CA MET A 689 -21.37 2.21 -29.13
C MET A 689 -22.82 2.55 -29.50
N ILE A 690 -23.07 3.74 -30.06
CA ILE A 690 -24.43 4.22 -30.27
C ILE A 690 -25.04 3.75 -31.60
N SER A 691 -24.24 3.33 -32.59
CA SER A 691 -24.74 2.81 -33.87
C SER A 691 -25.52 1.49 -33.71
N ALA A 692 -25.30 0.78 -32.61
CA ALA A 692 -25.92 -0.52 -32.31
C ALA A 692 -27.06 -0.42 -31.28
N LEU A 693 -27.41 0.77 -30.79
CA LEU A 693 -28.39 0.97 -29.72
C LEU A 693 -29.59 1.78 -30.23
N GLU A 694 -30.80 1.25 -30.02
CA GLU A 694 -32.04 1.98 -30.30
C GLU A 694 -33.01 1.80 -29.13
N HIS A 695 -33.25 2.89 -28.38
CA HIS A 695 -34.14 2.91 -27.23
C HIS A 695 -34.72 4.32 -27.02
N PRO A 696 -36.01 4.48 -26.62
CA PRO A 696 -36.64 5.80 -26.48
C PRO A 696 -35.96 6.76 -25.50
N ASN A 697 -35.24 6.23 -24.50
CA ASN A 697 -34.50 7.00 -23.51
C ASN A 697 -32.98 7.09 -23.77
N LEU A 698 -32.52 6.72 -24.96
CA LEU A 698 -31.14 6.96 -25.42
C LEU A 698 -31.16 7.90 -26.63
N MET A 699 -30.14 8.76 -26.75
CA MET A 699 -30.02 9.66 -27.89
C MET A 699 -29.80 8.91 -29.20
N LYS A 700 -30.52 9.28 -30.26
CA LYS A 700 -30.34 8.72 -31.59
C LYS A 700 -29.24 9.45 -32.37
N LEU A 701 -28.22 8.72 -32.78
CA LEU A 701 -27.22 9.18 -33.75
C LEU A 701 -27.76 8.97 -35.16
N TYR A 702 -27.89 10.06 -35.93
CA TYR A 702 -28.24 9.98 -37.35
C TYR A 702 -27.04 9.64 -38.21
N GLY A 703 -25.83 10.06 -37.81
CA GLY A 703 -24.63 9.74 -38.57
C GLY A 703 -23.40 10.56 -38.19
N CYS A 704 -22.38 10.49 -39.04
CA CYS A 704 -21.12 11.21 -38.84
C CYS A 704 -20.63 11.89 -40.13
N CYS A 705 -19.71 12.84 -39.98
CA CYS A 705 -18.95 13.44 -41.08
C CYS A 705 -17.46 13.31 -40.77
N ILE A 706 -16.72 12.71 -41.71
CA ILE A 706 -15.26 12.50 -41.64
C ILE A 706 -14.67 13.03 -42.95
N GLU A 707 -14.31 14.31 -42.99
CA GLU A 707 -13.66 14.93 -44.16
C GLU A 707 -12.50 15.82 -43.71
N GLY A 708 -11.27 15.47 -44.14
CA GLY A 708 -10.06 16.20 -43.74
C GLY A 708 -9.81 16.15 -42.23
N ASP A 709 -9.72 17.33 -41.60
CA ASP A 709 -9.55 17.49 -40.16
C ASP A 709 -10.89 17.74 -39.42
N GLN A 710 -12.03 17.51 -40.07
CA GLN A 710 -13.35 17.73 -39.50
C GLN A 710 -13.97 16.40 -39.06
N LEU A 711 -14.14 16.22 -37.74
CA LEU A 711 -14.84 15.10 -37.11
C LEU A 711 -16.14 15.62 -36.50
N LEU A 712 -17.28 15.27 -37.09
CA LEU A 712 -18.60 15.73 -36.65
C LEU A 712 -19.53 14.55 -36.39
N LEU A 713 -20.30 14.64 -35.31
CA LEU A 713 -21.38 13.69 -34.97
C LEU A 713 -22.74 14.41 -35.09
N ILE A 714 -23.70 13.74 -35.72
CA ILE A 714 -25.02 14.29 -36.03
C ILE A 714 -26.08 13.52 -35.24
N TYR A 715 -26.71 14.19 -34.29
CA TYR A 715 -27.77 13.67 -33.44
C TYR A 715 -29.13 14.26 -33.78
N GLU A 716 -30.19 13.62 -33.28
CA GLU A 716 -31.49 14.28 -33.13
C GLU A 716 -31.36 15.56 -32.27
N TYR A 717 -32.14 16.58 -32.61
CA TYR A 717 -32.17 17.83 -31.85
C TYR A 717 -33.12 17.71 -30.64
N MET A 718 -32.65 18.12 -29.47
CA MET A 718 -33.42 18.09 -28.21
C MET A 718 -33.86 19.50 -27.83
N GLU A 719 -35.16 19.77 -27.87
CA GLU A 719 -35.72 21.13 -27.78
C GLU A 719 -35.50 21.78 -26.41
N ASN A 720 -35.57 20.99 -25.33
CA ASN A 720 -35.46 21.48 -23.95
C ASN A 720 -34.03 21.39 -23.38
N ASN A 721 -33.04 21.00 -24.20
CA ASN A 721 -31.63 20.93 -23.82
C ASN A 721 -31.40 19.99 -22.61
N SER A 722 -30.32 20.18 -21.85
CA SER A 722 -29.96 19.30 -20.72
C SER A 722 -30.77 19.55 -19.44
N LEU A 723 -30.94 18.49 -18.65
CA LEU A 723 -31.59 18.52 -17.34
C LEU A 723 -30.90 19.49 -16.38
N ALA A 724 -29.56 19.55 -16.40
CA ALA A 724 -28.80 20.52 -15.61
C ALA A 724 -29.15 21.98 -15.96
N ARG A 725 -29.38 22.28 -17.24
CA ARG A 725 -29.80 23.62 -17.67
C ARG A 725 -31.24 23.92 -17.22
N ALA A 726 -32.12 22.94 -17.33
CA ALA A 726 -33.51 23.05 -16.91
C ALA A 726 -33.65 23.30 -15.40
N LEU A 727 -32.84 22.64 -14.56
CA LEU A 727 -32.89 22.76 -13.10
C LEU A 727 -32.04 23.92 -12.54
N PHE A 728 -30.78 24.04 -12.98
CA PHE A 728 -29.79 24.92 -12.33
C PHE A 728 -29.27 26.06 -13.22
N GLY A 729 -29.72 26.13 -14.48
CA GLY A 729 -29.28 27.14 -15.44
C GLY A 729 -29.61 28.58 -15.02
N PRO A 730 -29.19 29.59 -15.80
CA PRO A 730 -29.64 30.97 -15.62
C PRO A 730 -31.17 31.06 -15.63
N GLU A 731 -31.76 32.00 -14.88
CA GLU A 731 -33.23 32.10 -14.72
C GLU A 731 -34.00 32.08 -16.05
N GLN A 732 -33.47 32.71 -17.11
CA GLN A 732 -34.10 32.72 -18.43
C GLN A 732 -34.17 31.35 -19.14
N PHE A 733 -33.45 30.34 -18.63
CA PHE A 733 -33.35 28.98 -19.19
C PHE A 733 -33.82 27.89 -18.23
N ARG A 734 -34.19 28.23 -16.98
CA ARG A 734 -34.78 27.27 -16.05
C ARG A 734 -36.19 26.92 -16.49
N LEU A 735 -36.52 25.64 -16.42
CA LEU A 735 -37.85 25.15 -16.76
C LEU A 735 -38.60 24.82 -15.48
N SER A 736 -39.89 25.14 -15.44
CA SER A 736 -40.76 24.75 -14.33
C SER A 736 -41.12 23.28 -14.46
N LEU A 737 -40.28 22.41 -13.88
CA LEU A 737 -40.51 20.97 -13.84
C LEU A 737 -41.35 20.63 -12.60
N ASP A 738 -42.63 20.33 -12.81
CA ASP A 738 -43.51 19.84 -11.75
C ASP A 738 -43.06 18.46 -11.23
N TRP A 739 -43.64 18.02 -10.11
CA TRP A 739 -43.26 16.75 -9.47
C TRP A 739 -43.40 15.56 -10.43
N GLN A 740 -44.52 15.48 -11.14
CA GLN A 740 -44.80 14.36 -12.04
C GLN A 740 -43.80 14.28 -13.20
N THR A 741 -43.36 15.43 -13.71
CA THR A 741 -42.35 15.53 -14.75
C THR A 741 -40.99 15.10 -14.21
N ARG A 742 -40.61 15.50 -12.99
CA ARG A 742 -39.36 15.05 -12.33
C ARG A 742 -39.36 13.53 -12.12
N CYS A 743 -40.46 12.95 -11.67
CA CYS A 743 -40.62 11.48 -11.57
C CYS A 743 -40.47 10.81 -12.93
N SER A 744 -41.13 11.34 -13.97
CA SER A 744 -41.07 10.80 -15.33
C SER A 744 -39.66 10.86 -15.93
N ILE A 745 -38.91 11.92 -15.65
CA ILE A 745 -37.50 12.06 -16.02
C ILE A 745 -36.65 10.97 -15.35
N CYS A 746 -36.77 10.78 -14.04
CA CYS A 746 -36.05 9.73 -13.30
C CYS A 746 -36.38 8.33 -13.82
N ILE A 747 -37.66 8.05 -14.12
CA ILE A 747 -38.09 6.78 -14.73
C ILE A 747 -37.46 6.60 -16.12
N GLY A 748 -37.46 7.65 -16.94
CA GLY A 748 -36.86 7.61 -18.28
C GLY A 748 -35.36 7.31 -18.25
N ILE A 749 -34.61 7.96 -17.37
CA ILE A 749 -33.18 7.68 -17.19
C ILE A 749 -32.99 6.24 -16.68
N ALA A 750 -33.79 5.80 -15.71
CA ALA A 750 -33.69 4.46 -15.16
C ALA A 750 -33.96 3.36 -16.20
N ARG A 751 -34.96 3.56 -17.06
CA ARG A 751 -35.24 2.67 -18.21
C ARG A 751 -34.11 2.64 -19.22
N GLY A 752 -33.53 3.80 -19.53
CA GLY A 752 -32.37 3.89 -20.42
C GLY A 752 -31.15 3.12 -19.89
N LEU A 753 -30.87 3.21 -18.59
CA LEU A 753 -29.78 2.46 -17.96
C LEU A 753 -30.10 0.97 -17.81
N ALA A 754 -31.33 0.61 -17.42
CA ALA A 754 -31.77 -0.79 -17.40
C ALA A 754 -31.62 -1.44 -18.77
N TYR A 755 -31.96 -0.73 -19.84
CA TYR A 755 -31.71 -1.20 -21.19
C TYR A 755 -30.21 -1.45 -21.44
N LEU A 756 -29.33 -0.49 -21.13
CA LEU A 756 -27.88 -0.63 -21.34
C LEU A 756 -27.24 -1.75 -20.50
N HIS A 757 -27.70 -1.95 -19.27
CA HIS A 757 -27.10 -2.90 -18.32
C HIS A 757 -27.69 -4.31 -18.42
N GLU A 758 -28.97 -4.43 -18.79
CA GLU A 758 -29.74 -5.66 -18.57
C GLU A 758 -30.48 -6.14 -19.82
N GLU A 759 -30.93 -5.26 -20.73
CA GLU A 759 -31.79 -5.66 -21.86
C GLU A 759 -31.09 -5.66 -23.23
N SER A 760 -30.05 -4.84 -23.39
CA SER A 760 -29.28 -4.75 -24.62
C SER A 760 -28.50 -6.05 -24.87
N ARG A 761 -28.32 -6.37 -26.16
CA ARG A 761 -27.53 -7.52 -26.60
C ARG A 761 -26.07 -7.44 -26.17
N LEU A 762 -25.55 -6.22 -26.07
CA LEU A 762 -24.23 -5.92 -25.55
C LEU A 762 -24.44 -5.12 -24.27
N LYS A 763 -23.97 -5.61 -23.13
CA LYS A 763 -24.05 -4.87 -21.87
C LYS A 763 -23.09 -3.69 -21.92
N ILE A 764 -23.53 -2.52 -21.50
CA ILE A 764 -22.79 -1.26 -21.69
C ILE A 764 -22.83 -0.46 -20.41
N VAL A 765 -21.67 -0.09 -19.90
CA VAL A 765 -21.53 0.87 -18.80
C VAL A 765 -21.22 2.26 -19.38
N HIS A 766 -22.06 3.24 -19.07
CA HIS A 766 -22.01 4.60 -19.60
C HIS A 766 -20.85 5.43 -19.02
N ARG A 767 -20.59 5.31 -17.70
CA ARG A 767 -19.47 5.91 -16.94
C ARG A 767 -19.51 7.41 -16.71
N ASP A 768 -20.34 8.15 -17.44
CA ASP A 768 -20.49 9.60 -17.29
C ASP A 768 -21.95 10.05 -17.17
N ILE A 769 -22.72 9.35 -16.32
CA ILE A 769 -24.08 9.76 -15.99
C ILE A 769 -24.05 10.97 -15.05
N LYS A 770 -24.66 12.06 -15.49
CA LYS A 770 -24.78 13.35 -14.78
C LYS A 770 -25.88 14.19 -15.44
N ALA A 771 -26.43 15.17 -14.72
CA ALA A 771 -27.54 15.98 -15.24
C ALA A 771 -27.22 16.74 -16.55
N THR A 772 -25.95 17.01 -16.88
CA THR A 772 -25.58 17.65 -18.15
C THR A 772 -25.70 16.72 -19.36
N ASN A 773 -25.61 15.40 -19.12
CA ASN A 773 -25.64 14.36 -20.15
C ASN A 773 -27.05 13.74 -20.31
N ILE A 774 -28.03 14.23 -19.55
CA ILE A 774 -29.44 13.90 -19.72
C ILE A 774 -30.10 15.03 -20.52
N LEU A 775 -30.57 14.74 -21.73
CA LEU A 775 -31.25 15.70 -22.59
C LEU A 775 -32.77 15.50 -22.54
N LEU A 776 -33.52 16.59 -22.73
CA LEU A 776 -34.98 16.62 -22.68
C LEU A 776 -35.56 16.98 -24.04
N ASP A 777 -36.46 16.13 -24.54
CA ASP A 777 -37.21 16.43 -25.77
C ASP A 777 -38.31 17.48 -25.50
N LYS A 778 -39.04 17.90 -26.54
CA LYS A 778 -40.18 18.82 -26.43
C LYS A 778 -41.24 18.44 -25.38
N ASN A 779 -41.36 17.16 -25.04
CA ASN A 779 -42.34 16.62 -24.09
C ASN A 779 -41.71 16.29 -22.71
N PHE A 780 -40.49 16.76 -22.45
CA PHE A 780 -39.70 16.49 -21.24
C PHE A 780 -39.32 15.02 -21.03
N ASN A 781 -39.33 14.20 -22.09
CA ASN A 781 -38.79 12.85 -21.99
C ASN A 781 -37.27 12.90 -21.91
N ALA A 782 -36.71 12.18 -20.95
CA ALA A 782 -35.27 12.09 -20.74
C ALA A 782 -34.60 11.14 -21.74
N LYS A 783 -33.50 11.60 -22.35
CA LYS A 783 -32.60 10.78 -23.16
C LYS A 783 -31.16 10.88 -22.68
N ILE A 784 -30.51 9.74 -22.48
CA ILE A 784 -29.10 9.63 -22.11
C ILE A 784 -28.23 9.93 -23.34
N SER A 785 -27.23 10.78 -23.17
CA SER A 785 -26.31 11.23 -24.21
C SER A 785 -24.84 11.13 -23.77
N ASP A 786 -23.92 11.30 -24.73
CA ASP A 786 -22.46 11.34 -24.53
C ASP A 786 -21.81 9.99 -24.16
N PHE A 787 -21.82 9.07 -25.13
CA PHE A 787 -21.23 7.73 -25.02
C PHE A 787 -19.70 7.71 -25.26
N GLY A 788 -19.03 8.85 -25.34
CA GLY A 788 -17.59 8.91 -25.65
C GLY A 788 -16.69 8.15 -24.66
N LEU A 789 -17.16 8.00 -23.41
CA LEU A 789 -16.47 7.22 -22.37
C LEU A 789 -17.02 5.81 -22.18
N ALA A 790 -18.17 5.48 -22.77
CA ALA A 790 -18.89 4.23 -22.56
C ALA A 790 -18.02 3.01 -22.87
N LYS A 791 -18.30 1.89 -22.19
CA LYS A 791 -17.53 0.66 -22.34
C LYS A 791 -18.43 -0.57 -22.35
N LEU A 792 -18.09 -1.53 -23.22
CA LEU A 792 -18.77 -2.82 -23.28
C LEU A 792 -18.39 -3.65 -22.06
N ASP A 793 -19.41 -4.24 -21.45
CA ASP A 793 -19.29 -5.24 -20.40
C ASP A 793 -19.47 -6.62 -21.04
N GLU A 794 -18.43 -7.44 -20.98
CA GLU A 794 -18.48 -8.81 -21.47
C GLU A 794 -19.03 -9.68 -20.34
N GLU A 795 -20.17 -10.34 -20.56
CA GLU A 795 -21.02 -11.03 -19.56
C GLU A 795 -20.30 -12.08 -18.68
N GLU A 796 -19.01 -12.36 -18.91
CA GLU A 796 -18.17 -13.28 -18.16
C GLU A 796 -17.29 -12.61 -17.07
N ASN A 797 -17.37 -11.29 -16.88
CA ASN A 797 -16.57 -10.55 -15.89
C ASN A 797 -17.42 -9.97 -14.73
N SER A 798 -16.87 -9.93 -13.51
CA SER A 798 -17.53 -9.28 -12.36
C SER A 798 -17.41 -7.74 -12.36
N HIS A 799 -16.46 -7.22 -13.15
CA HIS A 799 -16.21 -5.79 -13.38
C HIS A 799 -15.25 -5.58 -14.57
N ILE A 800 -15.34 -4.43 -15.21
CA ILE A 800 -14.46 -3.97 -16.28
C ILE A 800 -13.27 -3.20 -15.67
N SER A 801 -12.06 -3.74 -15.77
CA SER A 801 -10.84 -2.99 -15.42
C SER A 801 -10.52 -1.95 -16.51
N THR A 802 -10.49 -0.66 -16.15
CA THR A 802 -10.30 0.43 -17.13
C THR A 802 -9.67 1.67 -16.50
N ARG A 803 -9.02 2.51 -17.31
CA ARG A 803 -8.51 3.81 -16.83
C ARG A 803 -9.67 4.61 -16.27
N ILE A 804 -9.50 5.12 -15.05
CA ILE A 804 -10.50 5.97 -14.38
C ILE A 804 -10.78 7.19 -15.26
N ALA A 805 -12.04 7.33 -15.66
CA ALA A 805 -12.58 8.43 -16.45
C ALA A 805 -14.05 8.63 -16.05
N GLY A 806 -14.47 9.88 -15.93
CA GLY A 806 -15.80 10.26 -15.45
C GLY A 806 -15.74 11.60 -14.71
N THR A 807 -16.90 12.12 -14.33
CA THR A 807 -17.00 13.44 -13.69
C THR A 807 -16.91 13.34 -12.17
N ARG A 808 -15.99 14.11 -11.54
CA ARG A 808 -15.82 14.16 -10.08
C ARG A 808 -17.13 14.59 -9.40
N GLY A 809 -17.55 13.87 -8.35
CA GLY A 809 -18.82 14.06 -7.66
C GLY A 809 -19.93 13.09 -8.10
N TYR A 810 -19.81 12.49 -9.29
CA TYR A 810 -20.74 11.45 -9.78
C TYR A 810 -20.10 10.06 -9.81
N MET A 811 -18.77 9.97 -9.80
CA MET A 811 -18.06 8.69 -9.81
C MET A 811 -18.26 7.91 -8.50
N ALA A 812 -18.62 6.63 -8.64
CA ALA A 812 -18.74 5.73 -7.52
C ALA A 812 -17.40 5.52 -6.78
N PRO A 813 -17.40 5.39 -5.43
CA PRO A 813 -16.17 5.30 -4.65
C PRO A 813 -15.26 4.14 -5.04
N GLU A 814 -15.80 2.96 -5.28
CA GLU A 814 -15.05 1.77 -5.69
C GLU A 814 -14.37 1.97 -7.05
N TYR A 815 -15.06 2.64 -7.98
CA TYR A 815 -14.54 2.90 -9.32
C TYR A 815 -13.45 3.98 -9.28
N ALA A 816 -13.67 5.05 -8.51
CA ALA A 816 -12.70 6.13 -8.34
C ALA A 816 -11.44 5.70 -7.57
N MET A 817 -11.56 4.77 -6.61
CA MET A 817 -10.45 4.31 -5.78
C MET A 817 -9.68 3.14 -6.38
N ARG A 818 -10.36 2.23 -7.10
CA ARG A 818 -9.77 0.95 -7.56
C ARG A 818 -9.73 0.79 -9.08
N GLY A 819 -10.42 1.65 -9.84
CA GLY A 819 -10.58 1.49 -11.29
C GLY A 819 -11.49 0.34 -11.70
N TYR A 820 -12.23 -0.25 -10.75
CA TYR A 820 -13.17 -1.35 -10.97
C TYR A 820 -14.50 -0.77 -11.43
N LEU A 821 -14.82 -0.96 -12.70
CA LEU A 821 -16.04 -0.43 -13.27
C LEU A 821 -17.09 -1.53 -13.44
N THR A 822 -18.27 -1.35 -12.87
CA THR A 822 -19.45 -2.20 -13.12
C THR A 822 -20.62 -1.33 -13.54
N ASP A 823 -21.72 -1.95 -13.99
CA ASP A 823 -23.05 -1.32 -14.10
C ASP A 823 -23.41 -0.54 -12.82
N LYS A 824 -23.01 -1.03 -11.64
CA LYS A 824 -23.24 -0.37 -10.34
C LYS A 824 -22.59 1.01 -10.22
N ALA A 825 -21.58 1.33 -11.03
CA ALA A 825 -21.02 2.68 -11.07
C ALA A 825 -21.98 3.69 -11.71
N ASP A 826 -22.74 3.26 -12.72
CA ASP A 826 -23.82 4.07 -13.30
C ASP A 826 -25.01 4.16 -12.35
N VAL A 827 -25.33 3.09 -11.59
CA VAL A 827 -26.37 3.11 -10.55
C VAL A 827 -26.06 4.18 -9.49
N TYR A 828 -24.81 4.25 -9.03
CA TYR A 828 -24.38 5.30 -8.10
C TYR A 828 -24.53 6.69 -8.70
N SER A 829 -24.05 6.87 -9.94
CA SER A 829 -24.14 8.15 -10.66
C SER A 829 -25.59 8.60 -10.85
N PHE A 830 -26.48 7.65 -11.15
CA PHE A 830 -27.93 7.87 -11.26
C PHE A 830 -28.54 8.29 -9.92
N GLY A 831 -28.15 7.68 -8.80
CA GLY A 831 -28.60 8.08 -7.46
C GLY A 831 -28.28 9.55 -7.16
N VAL A 832 -27.10 10.03 -7.56
CA VAL A 832 -26.72 11.45 -7.45
C VAL A 832 -27.61 12.33 -8.34
N VAL A 833 -27.86 11.94 -9.60
CA VAL A 833 -28.77 12.68 -10.50
C VAL A 833 -30.21 12.71 -9.98
N MET A 834 -30.66 11.66 -9.30
CA MET A 834 -31.97 11.63 -8.66
C MET A 834 -32.05 12.63 -7.51
N LEU A 835 -31.02 12.73 -6.67
CA LEU A 835 -30.94 13.76 -5.62
C LEU A 835 -30.97 15.17 -6.23
N GLU A 836 -30.21 15.41 -7.30
CA GLU A 836 -30.21 16.68 -8.04
C GLU A 836 -31.61 17.04 -8.57
N THR A 837 -32.32 16.06 -9.12
CA THR A 837 -33.64 16.24 -9.72
C THR A 837 -34.71 16.53 -8.67
N VAL A 838 -34.73 15.78 -7.56
CA VAL A 838 -35.70 15.98 -6.47
C VAL A 838 -35.45 17.30 -5.73
N SER A 839 -34.19 17.66 -5.56
CA SER A 839 -33.82 18.80 -4.73
C SER A 839 -33.73 20.14 -5.43
N GLY A 840 -33.57 20.15 -6.76
CA GLY A 840 -33.31 21.40 -7.47
C GLY A 840 -31.93 22.00 -7.14
N ILE A 841 -31.00 21.19 -6.61
CA ILE A 841 -29.64 21.60 -6.22
C ILE A 841 -28.60 20.89 -7.10
N CYS A 842 -27.60 21.62 -7.56
CA CYS A 842 -26.44 21.04 -8.26
C CYS A 842 -25.44 20.42 -7.28
N ASN A 843 -25.00 19.18 -7.56
CA ASN A 843 -24.04 18.43 -6.74
C ASN A 843 -22.66 19.10 -6.61
N THR A 844 -22.29 20.00 -7.53
CA THR A 844 -20.95 20.64 -7.58
C THR A 844 -20.89 22.07 -7.02
N ASN A 845 -22.01 22.62 -6.55
CA ASN A 845 -22.04 23.97 -5.98
C ASN A 845 -21.59 23.96 -4.51
N TYR A 846 -20.44 24.58 -4.23
CA TYR A 846 -19.93 24.83 -2.89
C TYR A 846 -20.91 25.71 -2.10
N TRP A 847 -21.53 25.17 -1.05
CA TRP A 847 -22.57 25.88 -0.31
C TRP A 847 -21.99 26.71 0.84
N GLN A 848 -21.97 28.03 0.70
CA GLN A 848 -21.41 28.97 1.69
C GLN A 848 -22.11 29.03 3.06
N LYS A 849 -23.17 28.24 3.33
CA LYS A 849 -23.98 28.35 4.56
C LYS A 849 -23.95 27.15 5.50
N LYS A 850 -23.41 26.00 5.09
CA LYS A 850 -23.24 24.80 5.92
C LYS A 850 -22.05 24.04 5.36
N ASP A 851 -21.07 23.67 6.19
CA ASP A 851 -19.71 23.18 5.86
C ASP A 851 -19.61 21.86 5.02
N PHE A 852 -20.40 21.71 3.95
CA PHE A 852 -20.48 20.49 3.13
C PHE A 852 -20.00 20.74 1.69
N THR A 853 -19.31 19.75 1.12
CA THR A 853 -18.67 19.85 -0.21
C THR A 853 -19.52 19.25 -1.34
N PHE A 854 -20.37 18.25 -1.07
CA PHE A 854 -21.24 17.60 -2.05
C PHE A 854 -22.70 17.44 -1.55
N LEU A 855 -23.66 17.33 -2.48
CA LEU A 855 -25.09 17.20 -2.17
C LEU A 855 -25.41 15.90 -1.42
N LEU A 856 -24.69 14.82 -1.72
CA LEU A 856 -24.87 13.52 -1.07
C LEU A 856 -24.54 13.57 0.43
N ASP A 857 -23.53 14.34 0.83
CA ASP A 857 -23.15 14.51 2.25
C ASP A 857 -24.30 15.16 3.03
N TRP A 858 -24.93 16.18 2.43
CA TRP A 858 -26.08 16.86 3.02
C TRP A 858 -27.31 15.96 3.14
N ALA A 859 -27.55 15.08 2.16
CA ALA A 859 -28.64 14.11 2.20
C ALA A 859 -28.48 13.09 3.35
N TYR A 860 -27.27 12.61 3.62
CA TYR A 860 -27.01 11.71 4.76
C TYR A 860 -27.22 12.41 6.12
N VAL A 861 -26.83 13.68 6.25
CA VAL A 861 -27.08 14.47 7.47
C VAL A 861 -28.58 14.62 7.74
N LEU A 862 -29.38 14.92 6.70
CA LEU A 862 -30.84 15.02 6.84
C LEU A 862 -31.49 13.66 7.12
N LEU A 863 -30.95 12.57 6.59
CA LEU A 863 -31.40 11.21 6.93
C LEU A 863 -31.19 10.90 8.42
N GLU A 864 -30.01 11.19 8.96
CA GLU A 864 -29.70 10.99 10.39
C GLU A 864 -30.57 11.85 11.31
N GLN A 865 -30.95 13.05 10.84
CA GLN A 865 -31.85 13.95 11.56
C GLN A 865 -33.34 13.57 11.43
N GLY A 866 -33.69 12.60 10.58
CA GLY A 866 -35.07 12.23 10.28
C GLY A 866 -35.83 13.27 9.43
N ASN A 867 -35.12 14.21 8.82
CA ASN A 867 -35.67 15.36 8.10
C ASN A 867 -35.37 15.31 6.59
N LEU A 868 -35.29 14.13 5.99
CA LEU A 868 -34.90 13.94 4.58
C LEU A 868 -35.76 14.74 3.59
N LEU A 869 -37.04 15.00 3.93
CA LEU A 869 -37.95 15.82 3.12
C LEU A 869 -37.52 17.29 2.99
N GLU A 870 -36.65 17.80 3.85
CA GLU A 870 -36.05 19.14 3.70
C GLU A 870 -35.20 19.26 2.43
N LEU A 871 -34.80 18.14 1.84
CA LEU A 871 -34.04 18.13 0.59
C LEU A 871 -34.93 18.41 -0.63
N VAL A 872 -36.25 18.27 -0.54
CA VAL A 872 -37.15 18.49 -1.69
C VAL A 872 -37.13 19.97 -2.08
N ASP A 873 -37.07 20.22 -3.38
CA ASP A 873 -37.03 21.58 -3.94
C ASP A 873 -38.16 22.46 -3.39
N PRO A 874 -37.85 23.55 -2.66
CA PRO A 874 -38.87 24.44 -2.12
C PRO A 874 -39.81 25.04 -3.17
N ALA A 875 -39.37 25.12 -4.44
CA ALA A 875 -40.19 25.61 -5.54
C ALA A 875 -41.38 24.70 -5.89
N LEU A 876 -41.36 23.43 -5.47
CA LEU A 876 -42.47 22.49 -5.64
C LEU A 876 -43.62 22.72 -4.64
N GLY A 877 -43.42 23.56 -3.62
CA GLY A 877 -44.45 23.90 -2.64
C GLY A 877 -45.04 22.66 -1.95
N SER A 878 -46.35 22.47 -2.05
CA SER A 878 -47.07 21.28 -1.55
C SER A 878 -47.56 20.36 -2.67
N GLU A 879 -47.07 20.54 -3.90
CA GLU A 879 -47.54 19.83 -5.11
C GLU A 879 -46.79 18.50 -5.33
N TYR A 880 -46.57 17.75 -4.25
CA TYR A 880 -45.98 16.41 -4.29
C TYR A 880 -46.45 15.58 -3.10
N SER A 881 -46.54 14.25 -3.26
CA SER A 881 -46.76 13.35 -2.12
C SER A 881 -45.47 13.24 -1.32
N LYS A 882 -45.57 13.48 -0.01
CA LYS A 882 -44.43 13.33 0.90
C LYS A 882 -43.93 11.88 0.92
N GLU A 883 -44.84 10.92 0.78
CA GLU A 883 -44.55 9.49 0.73
C GLU A 883 -43.76 9.16 -0.55
N GLU A 884 -44.20 9.63 -1.71
CA GLU A 884 -43.49 9.44 -2.99
C GLU A 884 -42.11 10.11 -2.97
N ALA A 885 -42.02 11.34 -2.44
CA ALA A 885 -40.75 12.04 -2.34
C ALA A 885 -39.77 11.35 -1.40
N LEU A 886 -40.25 10.86 -0.25
CA LEU A 886 -39.44 10.10 0.68
C LEU A 886 -38.98 8.76 0.07
N GLN A 887 -39.84 8.10 -0.71
CA GLN A 887 -39.48 6.88 -1.45
C GLN A 887 -38.39 7.16 -2.48
N MET A 888 -38.50 8.23 -3.27
CA MET A 888 -37.46 8.61 -4.24
C MET A 888 -36.14 8.96 -3.56
N LEU A 889 -36.16 9.72 -2.45
CA LEU A 889 -34.95 10.09 -1.71
C LEU A 889 -34.26 8.85 -1.09
N ASN A 890 -35.03 7.94 -0.51
CA ASN A 890 -34.48 6.68 0.01
C ASN A 890 -33.94 5.77 -1.10
N LEU A 891 -34.61 5.72 -2.25
CA LEU A 891 -34.12 4.96 -3.40
C LEU A 891 -32.83 5.57 -3.96
N ALA A 892 -32.72 6.91 -4.00
CA ALA A 892 -31.51 7.61 -4.38
C ALA A 892 -30.34 7.24 -3.45
N LEU A 893 -30.58 7.24 -2.13
CA LEU A 893 -29.58 6.84 -1.12
C LEU A 893 -29.19 5.35 -1.21
N ALA A 894 -30.13 4.46 -1.56
CA ALA A 894 -29.86 3.06 -1.83
C ALA A 894 -28.97 2.88 -3.08
N CYS A 895 -29.23 3.67 -4.13
CA CYS A 895 -28.40 3.71 -5.34
C CYS A 895 -26.99 4.25 -5.06
N THR A 896 -26.83 5.20 -4.14
CA THR A 896 -25.52 5.77 -3.75
C THR A 896 -24.83 5.00 -2.63
N ASN A 897 -25.22 3.76 -2.32
CA ASN A 897 -24.58 2.99 -1.26
C ASN A 897 -23.07 2.84 -1.53
N PRO A 898 -22.18 3.06 -0.53
CA PRO A 898 -20.73 2.88 -0.72
C PRO A 898 -20.34 1.47 -1.17
N THR A 899 -21.18 0.47 -0.87
CA THR A 899 -20.99 -0.93 -1.28
C THR A 899 -21.76 -1.22 -2.57
N PRO A 900 -21.10 -1.60 -3.68
CA PRO A 900 -21.75 -1.81 -4.98
C PRO A 900 -22.81 -2.91 -4.98
N THR A 901 -22.56 -4.01 -4.27
CA THR A 901 -23.47 -5.16 -4.17
C THR A 901 -24.76 -4.85 -3.41
N ARG A 902 -24.77 -3.77 -2.62
CA ARG A 902 -25.97 -3.28 -1.91
C ARG A 902 -26.79 -2.31 -2.75
N ARG A 903 -26.30 -1.88 -3.91
CA ARG A 903 -27.06 -1.04 -4.83
C ARG A 903 -28.04 -1.89 -5.62
N PRO A 904 -29.28 -1.43 -5.84
CA PRO A 904 -30.25 -2.15 -6.66
C PRO A 904 -29.77 -2.29 -8.12
N THR A 905 -30.35 -3.24 -8.87
CA THR A 905 -30.25 -3.24 -10.34
C THR A 905 -31.12 -2.12 -10.91
N MET A 906 -30.86 -1.67 -12.13
CA MET A 906 -31.66 -0.59 -12.72
C MET A 906 -33.08 -1.05 -13.04
N SER A 907 -33.30 -2.32 -13.35
CA SER A 907 -34.63 -2.93 -13.43
C SER A 907 -35.44 -2.87 -12.12
N ASN A 908 -34.78 -3.10 -10.98
CA ASN A 908 -35.41 -2.96 -9.67
C ASN A 908 -35.73 -1.49 -9.37
N VAL A 909 -34.82 -0.57 -9.70
CA VAL A 909 -35.05 0.88 -9.59
C VAL A 909 -36.27 1.30 -10.41
N VAL A 910 -36.37 0.86 -11.68
CA VAL A 910 -37.55 1.12 -12.54
C VAL A 910 -38.81 0.58 -11.89
N SER A 911 -38.79 -0.66 -11.40
CA SER A 911 -39.97 -1.29 -10.77
C SER A 911 -40.46 -0.54 -9.54
N ILE A 912 -39.55 0.01 -8.72
CA ILE A 912 -39.89 0.81 -7.54
C ILE A 912 -40.42 2.19 -7.93
N LEU A 913 -39.79 2.88 -8.90
CA LEU A 913 -40.26 4.18 -9.38
C LEU A 913 -41.63 4.10 -10.09
N GLU A 914 -41.95 2.97 -10.71
CA GLU A 914 -43.25 2.69 -11.31
C GLU A 914 -44.29 2.17 -10.32
N HIS A 915 -43.97 2.11 -9.02
CA HIS A 915 -44.83 1.58 -7.95
C HIS A 915 -45.26 0.12 -8.17
N LYS A 916 -44.49 -0.65 -8.93
CA LYS A 916 -44.69 -2.10 -9.15
C LYS A 916 -44.04 -2.97 -8.08
N ALA A 917 -43.10 -2.40 -7.32
CA ALA A 917 -42.40 -3.04 -6.22
C ALA A 917 -42.22 -2.03 -5.06
N THR A 918 -42.12 -2.52 -3.82
CA THR A 918 -41.87 -1.68 -2.64
C THR A 918 -40.38 -1.65 -2.28
N MET A 919 -39.94 -0.64 -1.53
CA MET A 919 -38.57 -0.61 -0.99
C MET A 919 -38.24 -1.85 -0.12
N GLU A 920 -39.24 -2.47 0.52
CA GLU A 920 -39.10 -3.70 1.31
C GLU A 920 -38.70 -4.90 0.43
N SER A 921 -39.11 -4.94 -0.84
CA SER A 921 -38.77 -6.01 -1.77
C SER A 921 -37.27 -6.10 -2.10
N LEU A 922 -36.50 -5.01 -1.88
CA LEU A 922 -35.04 -5.01 -1.98
C LEU A 922 -34.37 -5.89 -0.91
N PHE A 923 -35.09 -6.22 0.18
CA PHE A 923 -34.58 -6.99 1.32
C PHE A 923 -35.04 -8.45 1.33
N VAL A 924 -35.97 -8.87 0.44
CA VAL A 924 -36.61 -10.20 0.45
C VAL A 924 -35.79 -11.28 -0.31
N ALA A 925 -34.73 -10.90 -1.04
CA ALA A 925 -33.87 -11.86 -1.75
C ALA A 925 -32.86 -12.60 -0.84
N TRP A 926 -32.94 -12.43 0.49
CA TRP A 926 -32.07 -13.09 1.45
C TRP A 926 -32.89 -13.68 2.61
N GLU A 927 -32.56 -14.94 2.97
CA GLU A 927 -32.70 -15.62 4.28
C GLU A 927 -33.70 -16.79 4.42
N PRO A 928 -33.35 -17.85 5.20
CA PRO A 928 -33.43 -17.80 6.68
C PRO A 928 -32.25 -18.42 7.46
N HIS A 929 -31.78 -17.76 8.53
CA HIS A 929 -31.95 -18.23 9.93
C HIS A 929 -31.46 -17.20 10.97
N ASN A 930 -32.29 -16.19 11.29
CA ASN A 930 -33.00 -16.10 12.57
C ASN A 930 -33.90 -14.85 12.61
N SER A 931 -35.13 -15.06 13.06
CA SER A 931 -36.22 -14.08 13.08
C SER A 931 -35.92 -12.80 13.86
N MET A 932 -36.08 -11.64 13.20
CA MET A 932 -36.81 -10.51 13.79
C MET A 932 -37.39 -9.60 12.70
N ASP A 933 -38.53 -9.02 13.06
CA ASP A 933 -39.66 -8.58 12.25
C ASP A 933 -39.47 -7.20 11.61
N PHE A 934 -39.95 -7.02 10.37
CA PHE A 934 -39.99 -5.76 9.64
C PHE A 934 -41.18 -4.91 10.12
N ARG A 935 -41.10 -4.38 11.34
CA ARG A 935 -41.98 -3.30 11.84
C ARG A 935 -41.27 -2.41 12.85
N SER A 936 -40.31 -1.61 12.39
CA SER A 936 -39.85 -0.42 13.15
C SER A 936 -39.10 0.59 12.28
N ILE A 937 -39.67 0.97 11.14
CA ILE A 937 -39.50 2.34 10.64
C ILE A 937 -40.59 3.18 11.33
N VAL A 938 -40.32 3.55 12.57
CA VAL A 938 -40.90 4.72 13.23
C VAL A 938 -39.70 5.41 13.84
N VAL A 939 -39.38 6.60 13.34
CA VAL A 939 -38.55 7.55 14.07
C VAL A 939 -39.36 7.98 15.29
N PRO A 940 -38.91 7.76 16.54
CA PRO A 940 -39.32 8.63 17.62
C PRO A 940 -38.49 9.89 17.47
N GLY A 941 -39.10 10.91 16.88
CA GLY A 941 -38.58 12.26 16.91
C GLY A 941 -38.39 12.71 18.36
N ASN A 942 -37.42 13.61 18.49
CA ASN A 942 -37.09 14.32 19.70
C ASN A 942 -38.30 14.90 20.45
N SER A 943 -38.17 14.84 21.78
CA SER A 943 -38.50 15.89 22.74
C SER A 943 -39.92 16.45 22.80
N VAL A 944 -40.61 16.21 23.92
CA VAL A 944 -41.33 17.25 24.68
C VAL A 944 -41.24 16.84 26.16
N PHE A 945 -40.36 17.43 26.96
CA PHE A 945 -40.57 18.64 27.78
C PHE A 945 -41.70 18.53 28.81
N LEU A 946 -41.36 18.88 30.06
CA LEU A 946 -42.05 19.79 31.01
C LEU A 946 -41.61 19.35 32.42
N HIS A 947 -40.62 19.98 33.04
CA HIS A 947 -40.68 21.20 33.89
C HIS A 947 -39.81 20.84 35.12
N SER A 948 -39.02 21.70 35.75
CA SER A 948 -39.11 23.14 35.96
C SER A 948 -37.68 23.67 36.23
N GLN A 949 -37.30 24.77 35.60
CA GLN A 949 -37.14 26.09 36.24
C GLN A 949 -36.23 26.15 37.49
N ALA A 950 -35.12 26.85 37.26
CA ALA A 950 -34.73 28.07 37.95
C ALA A 950 -33.92 27.99 39.26
N SER A 951 -32.89 28.86 39.25
CA SER A 951 -32.41 29.70 40.35
C SER A 951 -31.20 29.22 41.16
N VAL A 952 -30.04 29.84 40.84
CA VAL A 952 -29.32 30.78 41.72
C VAL A 952 -29.43 30.54 43.23
N LYS A 953 -28.31 30.10 43.84
CA LYS A 953 -27.63 30.67 45.02
C LYS A 953 -26.50 29.69 45.40
N THR A 954 -25.23 30.08 45.38
CA THR A 954 -24.53 30.81 46.45
C THR A 954 -24.55 30.07 47.79
N VAL A 955 -23.39 30.11 48.47
CA VAL A 955 -23.10 29.77 49.88
C VAL A 955 -22.36 28.42 50.00
N MET A 956 -21.02 28.46 50.06
CA MET A 956 -20.17 28.50 51.28
C MET A 956 -20.25 27.17 52.04
N ALA A 957 -19.18 26.39 52.08
CA ALA A 957 -18.06 26.45 53.03
C ALA A 957 -18.35 25.67 54.33
N GLU A 958 -17.25 25.18 54.90
CA GLU A 958 -17.04 24.58 56.22
C GLU A 958 -17.23 23.05 56.29
N GLU A 959 -16.17 22.28 56.57
CA GLU A 959 -15.54 22.09 57.89
C GLU A 959 -16.57 21.57 58.92
N SER A 960 -16.29 20.63 59.81
CA SER A 960 -15.03 20.24 60.42
C SER A 960 -15.27 18.96 61.25
N SER A 961 -14.15 18.31 61.54
CA SER A 961 -13.93 17.54 62.77
C SER A 961 -14.64 18.12 64.00
N LEU A 962 -15.18 17.25 64.87
CA LEU A 962 -15.53 17.63 66.24
C LEU A 962 -14.51 17.07 67.23
N LEU A 963 -13.81 17.97 67.92
CA LEU A 963 -13.42 17.86 69.33
C LEU A 963 -13.27 19.28 69.94
N SER A 964 -14.42 19.81 70.33
CA SER A 964 -14.80 20.70 71.42
C SER A 964 -13.80 21.54 72.28
N VAL A 965 -14.21 22.81 72.47
CA VAL A 965 -14.24 23.73 73.65
C VAL A 965 -13.11 24.76 73.93
N ALA A 966 -13.59 26.00 74.08
CA ALA A 966 -13.20 27.12 74.98
C ALA A 966 -12.29 28.28 74.48
N SER A 967 -13.00 29.36 74.13
CA SER A 967 -12.71 30.81 74.20
C SER A 967 -11.56 31.29 75.09
N LEU A 968 -10.81 32.31 74.61
CA LEU A 968 -10.56 33.54 75.38
C LEU A 968 -10.23 34.74 74.45
N HIS A 969 -10.92 35.87 74.69
CA HIS A 969 -10.72 37.20 74.09
C HIS A 969 -9.63 38.00 74.81
N CYS A 970 -8.94 38.90 74.08
CA CYS A 970 -8.77 40.35 74.36
C CYS A 970 -7.54 40.94 73.61
N THR A 971 -7.76 41.84 72.64
CA THR A 971 -7.70 43.33 72.64
C THR A 971 -6.31 43.98 72.41
N ASP A 972 -6.06 44.28 71.13
CA ASP A 972 -5.72 45.58 70.52
C ASP A 972 -4.51 46.43 70.94
N ASN A 973 -3.66 46.01 71.88
CA ASN A 973 -2.40 46.75 72.13
C ASN A 973 -1.10 45.98 71.83
N GLU A 974 -1.17 44.69 71.44
CA GLU A 974 -0.02 43.98 70.85
C GLU A 974 0.00 44.04 69.33
N PHE A 975 -1.12 44.42 68.71
CA PHE A 975 -1.26 44.48 67.26
C PHE A 975 -0.38 45.56 66.63
N ASN A 976 -0.20 46.70 67.32
CA ASN A 976 0.66 47.78 66.84
C ASN A 976 2.17 47.49 67.01
N LEU A 977 2.55 46.63 67.96
CA LEU A 977 3.94 46.18 68.10
C LEU A 977 4.29 45.17 67.01
N ILE A 978 3.35 44.29 66.65
CA ILE A 978 3.50 43.35 65.54
C ILE A 978 3.58 44.08 64.20
N ILE A 979 2.78 45.13 63.97
CA ILE A 979 2.84 45.95 62.74
C ILE A 979 4.19 46.67 62.61
N PHE A 980 4.76 47.19 63.70
CA PHE A 980 6.06 47.87 63.66
C PHE A 980 7.21 46.90 63.32
N TYR A 981 7.21 45.68 63.88
CA TYR A 981 8.18 44.64 63.51
C TYR A 981 7.93 44.08 62.09
N LEU A 982 6.68 44.06 61.61
CA LEU A 982 6.36 43.68 60.22
C LEU A 982 6.91 44.71 59.21
N LEU A 983 6.84 46.00 59.52
CA LEU A 983 7.34 47.07 58.65
C LEU A 983 8.88 47.15 58.65
N LEU A 984 9.53 46.82 59.77
CA LEU A 984 10.98 46.63 59.83
C LEU A 984 11.44 45.39 59.05
N PHE A 985 10.63 44.33 58.99
CA PHE A 985 10.93 43.15 58.15
C PHE A 985 10.71 43.42 56.65
N LEU A 986 9.74 44.28 56.29
CA LEU A 986 9.44 44.65 54.91
C LEU A 986 10.42 45.67 54.29
N SER A 987 11.21 46.40 55.10
CA SER A 987 12.23 47.32 54.58
C SER A 987 13.59 46.65 54.28
N LEU A 988 13.73 45.34 54.57
CA LEU A 988 14.89 44.51 54.18
C LEU A 988 14.65 43.65 52.93
N ILE A 989 13.48 43.77 52.28
CA ILE A 989 13.21 43.14 50.99
C ILE A 989 13.24 44.22 49.92
N GLN A 990 14.44 44.54 49.42
CA GLN A 990 14.61 45.35 48.23
C GLN A 990 14.56 44.44 46.99
N GLU A 991 13.56 44.71 46.15
CA GLU A 991 13.23 44.14 44.83
C GLU A 991 12.94 42.64 44.75
N HIS A 992 11.71 42.27 45.12
CA HIS A 992 10.96 41.26 44.36
C HIS A 992 9.96 41.98 43.47
N GLY A 993 10.41 42.34 42.27
CA GLY A 993 9.51 42.54 41.14
C GLY A 993 8.70 41.27 40.95
N CYS A 994 7.37 41.43 40.90
CA CYS A 994 6.33 40.41 40.79
C CYS A 994 6.87 39.14 40.12
N GLN A 995 6.98 38.05 40.89
CA GLN A 995 7.40 36.76 40.35
C GLN A 995 6.42 36.40 39.24
N ALA A 996 6.82 36.64 37.99
CA ALA A 996 6.32 35.90 36.86
C ALA A 996 6.34 34.45 37.28
N GLN A 997 5.25 33.71 37.09
CA GLN A 997 5.20 32.29 37.42
C GLN A 997 6.31 31.63 36.59
N GLN A 998 7.43 31.39 37.26
CA GLN A 998 8.69 31.09 36.61
C GLN A 998 8.82 29.57 36.54
N LEU A 999 9.33 29.11 35.40
CA LEU A 999 9.72 27.72 35.23
C LEU A 999 10.80 27.35 36.27
N ASP A 1000 10.73 26.14 36.82
CA ASP A 1000 11.64 25.68 37.87
C ASP A 1000 13.13 25.91 37.50
N PRO A 1001 13.97 26.50 38.38
CA PRO A 1001 15.37 26.80 38.07
C PRO A 1001 16.24 25.57 37.75
N GLY A 1002 15.82 24.38 38.15
CA GLY A 1002 16.40 23.09 37.74
C GLY A 1002 16.04 22.72 36.31
N GLU A 1003 14.79 22.97 35.89
CA GLU A 1003 14.31 22.74 34.52
C GLU A 1003 14.96 23.71 33.52
N VAL A 1004 15.15 24.99 33.88
CA VAL A 1004 15.85 25.98 33.03
C VAL A 1004 17.33 25.63 32.81
N ARG A 1005 18.00 25.09 33.83
CA ARG A 1005 19.39 24.60 33.72
C ARG A 1005 19.48 23.38 32.81
N ALA A 1006 18.53 22.45 32.93
CA ALA A 1006 18.43 21.33 32.01
C ALA A 1006 18.28 21.84 30.56
N LEU A 1007 17.35 22.75 30.28
CA LEU A 1007 17.08 23.30 28.93
C LEU A 1007 18.32 23.95 28.27
N ARG A 1008 19.21 24.61 29.04
CA ARG A 1008 20.48 25.15 28.50
C ARG A 1008 21.48 24.07 28.11
N VAL A 1009 21.58 23.00 28.89
CA VAL A 1009 22.44 21.84 28.57
C VAL A 1009 21.92 21.13 27.32
N ILE A 1010 20.61 21.09 27.14
CA ILE A 1010 19.95 20.53 25.97
C ILE A 1010 20.23 21.39 24.73
N ALA A 1011 19.99 22.70 24.77
CA ALA A 1011 20.21 23.58 23.62
C ALA A 1011 21.67 23.62 23.16
N SER A 1012 22.64 23.59 24.08
CA SER A 1012 24.06 23.56 23.74
C SER A 1012 24.51 22.21 23.16
N LYS A 1013 23.89 21.09 23.55
CA LYS A 1013 24.19 19.75 23.02
C LYS A 1013 23.44 19.40 21.74
N LEU A 1014 22.31 20.05 21.48
CA LEU A 1014 21.52 19.90 20.24
C LEU A 1014 21.82 21.02 19.21
N GLU A 1015 22.80 21.89 19.50
CA GLU A 1015 23.20 23.06 18.68
C GLU A 1015 22.02 24.01 18.34
N LYS A 1016 21.08 24.19 19.28
CA LYS A 1016 19.89 25.05 19.11
C LYS A 1016 20.09 26.45 19.68
N ASN A 1017 19.76 27.47 18.89
CA ASN A 1017 19.86 28.89 19.28
C ASN A 1017 18.61 29.39 20.03
N TRP A 1018 18.19 28.68 21.07
CA TRP A 1018 17.04 29.08 21.89
C TRP A 1018 17.35 30.30 22.75
N ASN A 1019 16.41 31.24 22.82
CA ASN A 1019 16.59 32.49 23.57
C ASN A 1019 16.22 32.31 25.06
N PHE A 1020 17.22 31.95 25.88
CA PHE A 1020 17.08 31.78 27.34
C PHE A 1020 16.94 33.08 28.13
N SER A 1021 16.86 34.23 27.44
CA SER A 1021 16.66 35.55 28.06
C SER A 1021 15.17 35.86 28.30
N VAL A 1022 14.27 34.99 27.83
CA VAL A 1022 12.81 35.09 27.93
C VAL A 1022 12.26 33.77 28.48
N ASP A 1023 11.23 33.81 29.33
CA ASP A 1023 10.64 32.60 29.94
C ASP A 1023 9.98 31.69 28.86
N PRO A 1024 10.34 30.40 28.76
CA PRO A 1024 9.79 29.46 27.77
C PRO A 1024 8.27 29.28 27.83
N CYS A 1025 7.64 29.56 28.97
CA CYS A 1025 6.20 29.47 29.18
C CYS A 1025 5.49 30.83 29.00
N SER A 1026 6.24 31.90 28.72
CA SER A 1026 5.69 33.21 28.36
C SER A 1026 5.45 33.28 26.85
N THR A 1027 4.36 33.91 26.44
CA THR A 1027 3.76 33.79 25.10
C THR A 1027 4.51 34.49 23.96
N ASN A 1028 5.84 34.64 24.00
CA ASN A 1028 6.59 35.39 22.98
C ASN A 1028 7.83 34.69 22.37
N ALA A 1029 8.06 35.04 21.10
CA ALA A 1029 8.85 34.34 20.09
C ALA A 1029 10.31 34.03 20.47
N GLY A 1030 10.74 32.82 20.14
CA GLY A 1030 12.11 32.31 20.34
C GLY A 1030 12.23 30.78 20.42
N TRP A 1031 11.10 30.06 20.49
CA TRP A 1031 11.05 28.62 20.76
C TRP A 1031 10.23 27.80 19.73
N VAL A 1032 9.65 28.46 18.71
CA VAL A 1032 8.86 27.83 17.65
C VAL A 1032 9.44 28.25 16.29
N GLU A 1033 10.01 27.30 15.54
CA GLU A 1033 10.39 27.50 14.13
C GLU A 1033 9.32 26.89 13.22
N THR A 1034 8.68 27.72 12.39
CA THR A 1034 7.82 27.25 11.29
C THR A 1034 8.49 27.59 9.95
N ALA A 1035 8.89 26.56 9.21
CA ALA A 1035 9.32 26.68 7.82
C ALA A 1035 8.32 25.96 6.87
N PRO A 1036 8.20 26.40 5.61
CA PRO A 1036 6.95 26.34 4.86
C PRO A 1036 6.75 25.03 4.08
N THR A 1037 5.54 24.48 4.21
CA THR A 1037 4.80 23.65 3.23
C THR A 1037 5.61 22.99 2.10
N THR A 1038 6.17 21.81 2.35
CA THR A 1038 6.28 20.64 1.41
C THR A 1038 7.08 19.45 1.99
N SER A 1039 7.72 19.56 3.15
CA SER A 1039 8.32 18.42 3.87
C SER A 1039 7.68 18.23 5.24
N GLU A 1040 7.03 17.09 5.48
CA GLU A 1040 6.46 16.74 6.78
C GLU A 1040 7.52 16.29 7.82
N TYR A 1041 8.81 16.61 7.59
CA TYR A 1041 9.92 15.95 8.26
C TYR A 1041 10.61 16.76 9.37
N ILE A 1042 10.38 18.07 9.56
CA ILE A 1042 11.16 18.86 10.56
C ILE A 1042 10.28 19.76 11.46
N MET A 1043 10.37 19.67 12.81
CA MET A 1043 9.58 20.45 13.79
C MET A 1043 10.30 20.68 15.14
N SER A 1044 10.00 21.77 15.88
CA SER A 1044 10.53 22.07 17.24
C SER A 1044 9.52 22.92 18.08
N ASN A 1045 8.96 22.42 19.21
CA ASN A 1045 7.94 23.11 20.04
C ASN A 1045 7.98 22.73 21.56
N LEU A 1046 7.49 23.59 22.47
CA LEU A 1046 7.48 23.40 23.95
C LEU A 1046 6.18 23.93 24.60
N THR A 1047 5.59 23.22 25.58
CA THR A 1047 4.35 23.61 26.29
C THR A 1047 4.45 23.46 27.82
N CYS A 1048 3.73 24.29 28.59
CA CYS A 1048 3.78 24.32 30.07
C CYS A 1048 2.39 24.30 30.74
N SER A 1049 2.33 23.98 32.03
CA SER A 1049 1.15 24.20 32.88
C SER A 1049 1.52 24.90 34.19
N CYS A 1050 0.72 25.89 34.58
CA CYS A 1050 0.96 26.69 35.78
C CYS A 1050 -0.24 26.54 36.73
N SER A 1051 0.02 26.19 37.99
CA SER A 1051 -1.01 26.09 39.04
C SER A 1051 -1.15 27.42 39.77
N SER A 1052 -2.38 27.81 40.14
CA SER A 1052 -2.63 29.02 40.94
C SER A 1052 -2.36 28.86 42.45
N SER A 1053 -2.06 27.64 42.93
CA SER A 1053 -1.81 27.34 44.35
C SER A 1053 -0.35 27.12 44.73
N MET A 1054 0.55 26.97 43.76
CA MET A 1054 2.00 26.95 43.96
C MET A 1054 2.62 27.83 42.87
N SER A 1055 3.41 28.83 43.25
CA SER A 1055 3.93 29.89 42.37
C SER A 1055 4.93 29.44 41.28
N LEU A 1056 4.98 28.14 40.94
CA LEU A 1056 5.90 27.52 40.00
C LEU A 1056 5.15 26.96 38.78
N CYS A 1057 5.62 27.31 37.58
CA CYS A 1057 5.19 26.65 36.34
C CYS A 1057 6.07 25.42 36.08
N HIS A 1058 5.48 24.38 35.48
CA HIS A 1058 6.19 23.17 35.11
C HIS A 1058 6.06 22.87 33.62
N VAL A 1059 7.14 22.39 33.00
CA VAL A 1059 7.11 21.95 31.59
C VAL A 1059 6.21 20.73 31.46
N THR A 1060 5.20 20.84 30.61
CA THR A 1060 4.29 19.72 30.33
C THR A 1060 4.58 19.02 29.02
N SER A 1061 5.28 19.61 28.03
CA SER A 1061 5.63 18.89 26.79
C SER A 1061 6.79 19.54 26.04
N ILE A 1062 7.62 18.74 25.37
CA ILE A 1062 8.66 19.18 24.40
C ILE A 1062 8.51 18.31 23.14
N GLN A 1063 8.69 18.88 21.93
CA GLN A 1063 8.55 18.18 20.64
C GLN A 1063 9.69 18.55 19.70
N LEU A 1064 10.47 17.57 19.21
CA LEU A 1064 11.60 17.77 18.27
C LEU A 1064 11.57 16.69 17.18
N LYS A 1065 11.39 17.04 15.90
CA LYS A 1065 11.22 16.09 14.77
C LYS A 1065 12.20 16.39 13.64
N GLY A 1066 12.88 15.36 13.11
CA GLY A 1066 13.79 15.43 11.96
C GLY A 1066 14.95 16.42 12.08
N GLN A 1067 15.42 16.62 13.31
CA GLN A 1067 16.52 17.52 13.64
C GLN A 1067 17.88 16.79 13.71
N ASN A 1068 17.91 15.51 13.31
CA ASN A 1068 19.11 14.66 13.24
C ASN A 1068 19.91 14.58 14.57
N LEU A 1069 19.18 14.46 15.69
CA LEU A 1069 19.74 14.43 17.04
C LEU A 1069 20.11 12.99 17.46
N THR A 1070 21.31 12.79 18.02
CA THR A 1070 21.96 11.46 18.09
C THR A 1070 22.32 10.96 19.50
N GLU A 1071 22.12 11.71 20.59
CA GLU A 1071 22.39 11.23 21.97
C GLU A 1071 21.33 11.63 23.02
N PHE A 1072 21.11 10.75 24.01
CA PHE A 1072 20.37 11.09 25.23
C PHE A 1072 21.23 11.90 26.19
N VAL A 1073 20.81 13.14 26.48
CA VAL A 1073 21.32 13.88 27.64
C VAL A 1073 20.63 13.34 28.89
N VAL A 1074 21.41 12.88 29.88
CA VAL A 1074 20.90 12.71 31.25
C VAL A 1074 20.58 14.11 31.76
N CYS A 1075 19.27 14.40 31.79
CA CYS A 1075 18.56 15.64 32.14
C CYS A 1075 17.78 16.24 30.97
N LEU A 1076 16.78 15.48 30.51
CA LEU A 1076 15.62 15.99 29.78
C LEU A 1076 14.37 15.40 30.41
N PHE A 1077 13.56 16.25 31.03
CA PHE A 1077 12.29 15.88 31.62
C PHE A 1077 11.16 16.21 30.63
N ASN A 1078 10.36 15.19 30.30
CA ASN A 1078 9.04 15.22 29.66
C ASN A 1078 8.93 15.43 28.11
N ARG A 1079 8.63 14.33 27.37
CA ARG A 1079 7.80 14.17 26.13
C ARG A 1079 8.41 14.22 24.70
N ASP A 1080 7.70 13.50 23.81
CA ASP A 1080 7.58 13.48 22.34
C ASP A 1080 8.84 13.59 21.45
N LEU A 1081 9.41 12.44 21.11
CA LEU A 1081 10.63 12.28 20.30
C LEU A 1081 10.50 11.46 18.99
N PRO A 1082 9.35 11.23 18.35
CA PRO A 1082 9.26 10.23 17.29
C PRO A 1082 10.02 10.56 16.00
N ARG A 1083 10.69 9.52 15.45
CA ARG A 1083 11.52 9.58 14.23
C ARG A 1083 12.81 10.41 14.41
N ASN A 1084 13.47 10.21 15.56
CA ASN A 1084 14.86 10.59 15.82
C ASN A 1084 15.69 9.34 16.16
N TYR A 1085 16.99 9.45 16.46
CA TYR A 1085 17.88 8.30 16.71
C TYR A 1085 18.14 8.02 18.20
N LEU A 1086 17.24 8.42 19.10
CA LEU A 1086 17.48 8.38 20.54
C LEU A 1086 17.46 6.94 21.10
N ASN A 1087 18.52 6.52 21.79
CA ASN A 1087 18.77 5.15 22.25
C ASN A 1087 19.06 5.07 23.77
N GLY A 1088 18.92 3.88 24.37
CA GLY A 1088 19.14 3.66 25.82
C GLY A 1088 17.86 3.33 26.60
N THR A 1089 17.97 3.14 27.92
CA THR A 1089 16.82 2.80 28.78
C THR A 1089 16.06 4.03 29.21
N ILE A 1090 14.74 3.91 29.38
CA ILE A 1090 13.93 4.93 30.06
C ILE A 1090 14.48 5.11 31.49
N PRO A 1091 15.03 6.28 31.87
CA PRO A 1091 15.64 6.48 33.18
C PRO A 1091 14.64 6.44 34.33
N SER A 1092 14.96 5.69 35.39
CA SER A 1092 14.08 5.52 36.57
C SER A 1092 13.85 6.83 37.35
N ALA A 1093 14.77 7.79 37.26
CA ALA A 1093 14.66 9.13 37.84
C ALA A 1093 13.50 9.95 37.26
N TRP A 1094 12.96 9.58 36.09
CA TRP A 1094 11.80 10.26 35.49
C TRP A 1094 10.48 10.01 36.22
N ALA A 1095 10.46 9.04 37.12
CA ALA A 1095 9.33 8.72 37.98
C ALA A 1095 9.05 9.72 39.11
N SER A 1096 9.96 10.67 39.38
CA SER A 1096 9.78 11.70 40.41
C SER A 1096 9.05 12.95 39.90
N LEU A 1097 8.53 12.92 38.68
CA LEU A 1097 7.94 14.07 37.99
C LEU A 1097 6.41 14.11 38.07
N PRO A 1098 5.78 15.31 38.07
CA PRO A 1098 4.32 15.44 38.10
C PRO A 1098 3.65 15.35 36.70
N LEU A 1099 3.78 14.23 35.98
CA LEU A 1099 3.36 14.07 34.57
C LEU A 1099 1.89 13.68 34.33
N THR A 1100 1.31 14.15 33.20
CA THR A 1100 -0.03 13.77 32.70
C THR A 1100 -0.07 12.99 31.37
N LYS A 1101 0.98 13.05 30.53
CA LYS A 1101 1.16 12.27 29.28
C LYS A 1101 2.64 11.90 29.09
N PHE A 1102 2.95 10.80 28.42
CA PHE A 1102 4.34 10.35 28.23
C PHE A 1102 4.50 9.52 26.93
N THR A 1103 5.31 10.01 25.98
CA THR A 1103 5.35 9.51 24.59
C THR A 1103 6.79 9.42 24.02
N LEU A 1104 7.18 8.28 23.44
CA LEU A 1104 8.57 8.01 23.00
C LEU A 1104 8.71 7.20 21.68
N GLU A 1105 7.68 7.19 20.83
CA GLU A 1105 7.51 6.23 19.73
C GLU A 1105 8.59 6.28 18.61
N SER A 1106 8.84 5.21 17.86
CA SER A 1106 9.74 5.20 16.67
C SER A 1106 11.14 5.79 16.93
N ASN A 1107 11.75 5.37 18.03
CA ASN A 1107 13.14 5.67 18.40
C ASN A 1107 13.90 4.35 18.60
N GLN A 1108 14.93 4.32 19.44
CA GLN A 1108 15.80 3.17 19.67
C GLN A 1108 15.89 2.79 21.16
N LEU A 1109 14.89 3.17 21.94
CA LEU A 1109 14.87 2.99 23.39
C LEU A 1109 14.69 1.53 23.79
N GLN A 1110 15.38 1.05 24.82
CA GLN A 1110 15.51 -0.38 25.09
C GLN A 1110 15.63 -0.72 26.57
N GLY A 1111 15.28 -1.95 26.96
CA GLY A 1111 15.23 -2.37 28.38
C GLY A 1111 13.85 -2.19 29.02
N PRO A 1112 13.68 -2.61 30.29
CA PRO A 1112 12.38 -2.67 30.91
C PRO A 1112 11.82 -1.31 31.23
N ILE A 1113 10.50 -1.19 31.08
CA ILE A 1113 9.74 -0.05 31.59
C ILE A 1113 9.99 -0.01 33.10
N PRO A 1114 10.61 1.06 33.66
CA PRO A 1114 10.98 1.11 35.07
C PRO A 1114 9.75 0.99 35.98
N ALA A 1115 9.84 0.17 37.03
CA ALA A 1115 8.77 0.05 38.02
C ALA A 1115 8.45 1.38 38.73
N SER A 1116 9.42 2.29 38.80
CA SER A 1116 9.22 3.62 39.36
C SER A 1116 8.19 4.45 38.57
N LEU A 1117 7.96 4.21 37.28
CA LEU A 1117 6.91 4.89 36.48
C LEU A 1117 5.50 4.74 37.07
N GLY A 1118 5.25 3.69 37.84
CA GLY A 1118 3.99 3.51 38.58
C GLY A 1118 3.75 4.54 39.68
N ASN A 1119 4.72 5.41 39.99
CA ASN A 1119 4.57 6.54 40.91
C ASN A 1119 3.91 7.77 40.24
N LEU A 1120 3.74 7.78 38.92
CA LEU A 1120 3.15 8.87 38.13
C LEU A 1120 1.60 8.85 38.15
N ILE A 1121 0.99 8.93 39.34
CA ILE A 1121 -0.44 8.68 39.55
C ILE A 1121 -1.43 9.61 38.79
N ASN A 1122 -0.96 10.75 38.26
CA ASN A 1122 -1.77 11.71 37.50
C ASN A 1122 -1.74 11.49 35.97
N LEU A 1123 -1.15 10.38 35.50
CA LEU A 1123 -0.95 10.08 34.08
C LEU A 1123 -2.25 9.62 33.39
N ASN A 1124 -2.53 10.18 32.21
CA ASN A 1124 -3.69 9.84 31.38
C ASN A 1124 -3.31 9.09 30.08
N LEU A 1125 -2.11 9.32 29.52
CA LEU A 1125 -1.66 8.75 28.23
C LEU A 1125 -0.22 8.27 28.29
N LEU A 1126 0.04 7.04 27.83
CA LEU A 1126 1.38 6.43 27.80
C LEU A 1126 1.64 5.65 26.50
N HIS A 1127 2.50 6.19 25.63
CA HIS A 1127 2.78 5.64 24.29
C HIS A 1127 4.28 5.40 24.06
N LEU A 1128 4.67 4.18 23.71
CA LEU A 1128 6.08 3.80 23.62
C LEU A 1128 6.40 2.98 22.35
N SER A 1129 5.48 2.94 21.38
CA SER A 1129 5.49 2.06 20.19
C SER A 1129 6.75 2.15 19.31
N ALA A 1130 7.07 1.08 18.58
CA ALA A 1130 8.21 0.99 17.65
C ALA A 1130 9.55 1.42 18.27
N ASN A 1131 9.82 0.92 19.47
CA ASN A 1131 11.11 0.98 20.15
C ASN A 1131 11.56 -0.47 20.45
N ASN A 1132 12.53 -0.66 21.34
CA ASN A 1132 13.03 -1.98 21.72
C ASN A 1132 12.87 -2.26 23.23
N LEU A 1133 11.80 -1.74 23.83
CA LEU A 1133 11.52 -1.90 25.27
C LEU A 1133 11.11 -3.34 25.60
N THR A 1134 11.66 -3.92 26.66
CA THR A 1134 11.59 -5.38 26.96
C THR A 1134 11.07 -5.69 28.37
N GLY A 1135 10.89 -6.95 28.72
CA GLY A 1135 10.55 -7.35 30.09
C GLY A 1135 9.06 -7.16 30.45
N PRO A 1136 8.62 -7.68 31.61
CA PRO A 1136 7.23 -7.60 32.01
C PRO A 1136 6.79 -6.18 32.32
N LEU A 1137 5.54 -5.87 32.00
CA LEU A 1137 4.92 -4.67 32.53
C LEU A 1137 4.96 -4.73 34.06
N PRO A 1138 5.60 -3.76 34.73
CA PRO A 1138 5.73 -3.81 36.18
C PRO A 1138 4.36 -3.61 36.85
N ASP A 1139 4.09 -4.41 37.88
CA ASP A 1139 2.81 -4.39 38.63
C ASP A 1139 2.46 -3.01 39.22
N SER A 1140 3.46 -2.16 39.45
CA SER A 1140 3.28 -0.79 39.91
C SER A 1140 2.48 0.09 38.93
N LEU A 1141 2.46 -0.23 37.62
CA LEU A 1141 1.63 0.46 36.63
C LEU A 1141 0.12 0.28 36.90
N GLY A 1142 -0.28 -0.76 37.63
CA GLY A 1142 -1.65 -0.95 38.07
C GLY A 1142 -2.19 0.17 38.98
N LYS A 1143 -1.32 1.04 39.52
CA LYS A 1143 -1.68 2.23 40.30
C LYS A 1143 -2.21 3.39 39.45
N LEU A 1144 -2.02 3.35 38.12
CA LEU A 1144 -2.37 4.43 37.18
C LEU A 1144 -3.86 4.37 36.76
N THR A 1145 -4.79 4.60 37.67
CA THR A 1145 -6.24 4.37 37.43
C THR A 1145 -6.94 5.46 36.60
N ASN A 1146 -6.25 6.57 36.27
CA ASN A 1146 -6.76 7.65 35.41
C ASN A 1146 -6.44 7.47 33.91
N LEU A 1147 -5.78 6.37 33.52
CA LEU A 1147 -5.34 6.13 32.15
C LEU A 1147 -6.52 5.97 31.16
N THR A 1148 -6.41 6.60 29.98
CA THR A 1148 -7.38 6.48 28.88
C THR A 1148 -6.79 5.78 27.65
N GLU A 1149 -5.47 5.90 27.40
CA GLU A 1149 -4.78 5.30 26.26
C GLU A 1149 -3.43 4.68 26.65
N PHE A 1150 -3.21 3.45 26.18
CA PHE A 1150 -1.96 2.70 26.38
C PHE A 1150 -1.53 2.00 25.10
N VAL A 1151 -0.37 2.38 24.56
CA VAL A 1151 0.12 1.95 23.25
C VAL A 1151 1.60 1.63 23.33
N ILE A 1152 1.98 0.41 23.01
CA ILE A 1152 3.36 -0.08 23.14
C ILE A 1152 3.73 -1.01 21.99
N ASP A 1153 2.94 -0.98 20.92
CA ASP A 1153 3.07 -1.91 19.82
C ASP A 1153 4.42 -1.84 19.11
N GLY A 1154 4.89 -2.97 18.58
CA GLY A 1154 6.23 -3.06 18.01
C GLY A 1154 7.34 -2.84 19.05
N ASN A 1155 7.13 -3.30 20.30
CA ASN A 1155 8.16 -3.43 21.32
C ASN A 1155 8.15 -4.84 21.92
N PRO A 1156 9.30 -5.46 22.18
CA PRO A 1156 9.40 -6.81 22.76
C PRO A 1156 9.07 -6.90 24.28
N ILE A 1157 7.99 -6.27 24.74
CA ILE A 1157 7.53 -6.31 26.13
C ILE A 1157 6.90 -7.67 26.44
N SER A 1158 7.41 -8.39 27.44
CA SER A 1158 7.11 -9.81 27.70
C SER A 1158 6.26 -10.02 28.96
N GLY A 1159 6.05 -11.26 29.40
CA GLY A 1159 5.31 -11.55 30.63
C GLY A 1159 3.79 -11.53 30.45
N LYS A 1160 3.06 -12.10 31.42
CA LYS A 1160 1.61 -12.30 31.27
C LYS A 1160 0.87 -10.98 31.13
N ILE A 1161 -0.20 -10.97 30.33
CA ILE A 1161 -1.15 -9.87 30.30
C ILE A 1161 -1.63 -9.65 31.75
N PRO A 1162 -1.25 -8.52 32.36
CA PRO A 1162 -1.45 -8.39 33.79
C PRO A 1162 -2.92 -8.27 34.14
N SER A 1163 -3.34 -8.96 35.21
CA SER A 1163 -4.73 -8.88 35.69
C SER A 1163 -5.14 -7.46 36.10
N PHE A 1164 -4.17 -6.60 36.42
CA PHE A 1164 -4.40 -5.19 36.74
C PHE A 1164 -4.91 -4.35 35.56
N PHE A 1165 -4.89 -4.84 34.31
CA PHE A 1165 -5.53 -4.14 33.18
C PHE A 1165 -7.02 -3.92 33.46
N GLY A 1166 -7.67 -4.85 34.17
CA GLY A 1166 -9.07 -4.69 34.59
C GLY A 1166 -9.31 -3.57 35.63
N ASN A 1167 -8.26 -2.96 36.19
CA ASN A 1167 -8.38 -1.79 37.06
C ASN A 1167 -8.49 -0.47 36.28
N TRP A 1168 -8.14 -0.45 34.98
CA TRP A 1168 -8.19 0.74 34.13
C TRP A 1168 -9.56 0.90 33.47
N THR A 1169 -10.59 1.11 34.28
CA THR A 1169 -12.00 1.14 33.80
C THR A 1169 -12.34 2.32 32.88
N LYS A 1170 -11.48 3.35 32.79
CA LYS A 1170 -11.61 4.50 31.87
C LYS A 1170 -10.88 4.30 30.53
N LEU A 1171 -10.29 3.13 30.28
CA LEU A 1171 -9.47 2.86 29.09
C LEU A 1171 -10.31 2.76 27.81
N VAL A 1172 -9.90 3.49 26.77
CA VAL A 1172 -10.60 3.59 25.48
C VAL A 1172 -9.84 2.87 24.37
N ARG A 1173 -8.50 2.90 24.42
CA ARG A 1173 -7.61 2.31 23.40
C ARG A 1173 -6.47 1.53 24.03
N LEU A 1174 -6.29 0.30 23.55
CA LEU A 1174 -5.23 -0.61 23.96
C LEU A 1174 -4.60 -1.27 22.73
N ASP A 1175 -3.37 -0.87 22.41
CA ASP A 1175 -2.62 -1.43 21.28
C ASP A 1175 -1.31 -2.05 21.80
N ILE A 1176 -1.28 -3.38 21.83
CA ILE A 1176 -0.15 -4.19 22.31
C ILE A 1176 0.28 -5.22 21.25
N GLN A 1177 -0.11 -4.99 20.00
CA GLN A 1177 0.27 -5.79 18.83
C GLN A 1177 1.80 -5.79 18.62
N GLY A 1178 2.38 -6.92 18.22
CA GLY A 1178 3.85 -7.02 18.09
C GLY A 1178 4.58 -6.82 19.42
N THR A 1179 3.97 -7.25 20.54
CA THR A 1179 4.63 -7.40 21.85
C THR A 1179 4.81 -8.88 22.19
N LEU A 1180 5.55 -9.20 23.25
CA LEU A 1180 5.82 -10.57 23.70
C LEU A 1180 4.97 -10.99 24.91
N MET A 1181 3.88 -10.28 25.19
CA MET A 1181 3.06 -10.56 26.35
C MET A 1181 2.33 -11.89 26.23
N GLU A 1182 2.14 -12.57 27.35
CA GLU A 1182 1.58 -13.91 27.38
C GLU A 1182 0.09 -13.94 27.76
N GLY A 1183 -0.72 -14.60 26.93
CA GLY A 1183 -2.12 -14.93 27.22
C GLY A 1183 -2.28 -16.08 28.24
N PRO A 1184 -3.51 -16.37 28.72
CA PRO A 1184 -4.79 -15.84 28.26
C PRO A 1184 -5.13 -14.48 28.87
N PHE A 1185 -6.10 -13.76 28.27
CA PHE A 1185 -6.65 -12.56 28.88
C PHE A 1185 -7.17 -12.87 30.29
N PRO A 1186 -6.75 -12.12 31.31
CA PRO A 1186 -7.22 -12.35 32.67
C PRO A 1186 -8.74 -12.13 32.75
N PRO A 1187 -9.50 -12.84 33.60
CA PRO A 1187 -10.96 -12.68 33.67
C PRO A 1187 -11.41 -11.24 33.95
N THR A 1188 -10.59 -10.46 34.65
CA THR A 1188 -10.81 -9.04 34.94
C THR A 1188 -10.82 -8.15 33.70
N PHE A 1189 -10.38 -8.63 32.53
CA PHE A 1189 -10.41 -7.90 31.26
C PHE A 1189 -11.83 -7.51 30.85
N SER A 1190 -12.85 -8.31 31.19
CA SER A 1190 -14.26 -8.01 30.90
C SER A 1190 -14.80 -6.76 31.61
N ASN A 1191 -14.02 -6.17 32.53
CA ASN A 1191 -14.36 -4.93 33.22
C ASN A 1191 -14.05 -3.66 32.40
N LEU A 1192 -13.37 -3.80 31.24
CA LEU A 1192 -13.06 -2.69 30.33
C LEU A 1192 -14.28 -2.28 29.49
N THR A 1193 -15.31 -1.75 30.14
CA THR A 1193 -16.61 -1.45 29.52
C THR A 1193 -16.59 -0.24 28.57
N SER A 1194 -15.57 0.61 28.64
CA SER A 1194 -15.41 1.84 27.84
C SER A 1194 -14.50 1.68 26.61
N ILE A 1195 -14.02 0.47 26.30
CA ILE A 1195 -13.05 0.24 25.22
C ILE A 1195 -13.70 0.32 23.83
N LEU A 1196 -13.04 1.03 22.90
CA LEU A 1196 -13.50 1.22 21.50
C LEU A 1196 -12.61 0.50 20.50
N GLN A 1197 -11.29 0.52 20.74
CA GLN A 1197 -10.28 -0.07 19.88
C GLN A 1197 -9.32 -0.93 20.70
N LEU A 1198 -9.17 -2.17 20.28
CA LEU A 1198 -8.32 -3.16 20.94
C LEU A 1198 -7.49 -3.86 19.87
N ARG A 1199 -6.22 -3.49 19.70
CA ARG A 1199 -5.32 -4.18 18.76
C ARG A 1199 -4.35 -5.04 19.51
N VAL A 1200 -4.61 -6.33 19.44
CA VAL A 1200 -3.81 -7.33 20.13
C VAL A 1200 -3.49 -8.42 19.13
N SER A 1201 -2.22 -8.53 18.79
CA SER A 1201 -1.67 -9.62 18.00
C SER A 1201 -0.42 -10.16 18.70
N ASP A 1202 -0.02 -11.38 18.37
CA ASP A 1202 1.26 -11.94 18.81
C ASP A 1202 1.39 -12.16 20.32
N LEU A 1203 0.26 -12.33 21.03
CA LEU A 1203 0.25 -12.78 22.42
C LEU A 1203 0.84 -14.19 22.53
N LYS A 1204 1.93 -14.30 23.26
CA LYS A 1204 2.64 -15.55 23.47
C LYS A 1204 1.79 -16.48 24.35
N GLY A 1205 1.75 -17.77 24.02
CA GLY A 1205 0.88 -18.73 24.71
C GLY A 1205 -0.57 -18.80 24.20
N GLY A 1206 -0.98 -17.90 23.30
CA GLY A 1206 -2.25 -17.97 22.59
C GLY A 1206 -3.50 -17.84 23.47
N LEU A 1207 -4.64 -17.62 22.83
CA LEU A 1207 -5.93 -17.62 23.50
C LEU A 1207 -6.44 -19.05 23.63
N ARG A 1208 -6.32 -19.62 24.83
CA ARG A 1208 -6.97 -20.90 25.15
C ARG A 1208 -8.50 -20.77 25.20
N SER A 1209 -9.03 -19.54 25.34
CA SER A 1209 -10.45 -19.16 25.20
C SER A 1209 -10.57 -17.73 24.70
N PHE A 1210 -11.51 -17.45 23.79
CA PHE A 1210 -11.86 -16.07 23.41
C PHE A 1210 -12.30 -15.32 24.69
N PRO A 1211 -11.78 -14.11 24.97
CA PRO A 1211 -12.12 -13.38 26.19
C PRO A 1211 -13.63 -13.12 26.22
N ALA A 1212 -14.23 -13.11 27.41
CA ALA A 1212 -15.64 -12.77 27.56
C ALA A 1212 -15.85 -11.26 27.29
N LEU A 1213 -16.03 -10.90 26.01
CA LEU A 1213 -16.27 -9.53 25.55
C LEU A 1213 -17.73 -9.07 25.69
N GLN A 1214 -18.59 -9.88 26.31
CA GLN A 1214 -20.05 -9.69 26.38
C GLN A 1214 -20.46 -8.36 27.04
N ASN A 1215 -19.58 -7.79 27.87
CA ASN A 1215 -19.77 -6.50 28.55
C ASN A 1215 -19.11 -5.31 27.83
N MET A 1216 -18.36 -5.53 26.74
CA MET A 1216 -17.66 -4.50 25.95
C MET A 1216 -18.51 -4.04 24.75
N LYS A 1217 -19.71 -3.54 25.02
CA LYS A 1217 -20.72 -3.20 23.99
C LYS A 1217 -20.30 -2.09 23.01
N MET A 1218 -19.24 -1.36 23.36
CA MET A 1218 -18.71 -0.22 22.61
C MET A 1218 -17.47 -0.61 21.75
N LEU A 1219 -17.10 -1.89 21.63
CA LEU A 1219 -15.95 -2.34 20.84
C LEU A 1219 -16.34 -2.49 19.36
N HIS A 1220 -15.81 -1.66 18.46
CA HIS A 1220 -16.10 -1.70 17.01
C HIS A 1220 -14.87 -1.87 16.12
N ARG A 1221 -13.66 -1.90 16.69
CA ARG A 1221 -12.39 -2.15 15.97
C ARG A 1221 -11.47 -3.06 16.82
N LEU A 1222 -11.54 -4.37 16.57
CA LEU A 1222 -10.76 -5.43 17.22
C LEU A 1222 -9.70 -5.98 16.26
#